data_AF-A0A2D6K2B6-F1
#
_entry.id   AF-A0A2D6K2B6-F1
#
_cell.length_a   1.000
_cell.length_b   1.000
_cell.length_c   1.000
_cell.angle_alpha   90.00
_cell.angle_beta   90.00
_cell.angle_gamma   90.00
#
_symmetry.space_group_name_H-M   'P 1'
#
loop_
_entity.id
_entity.type
_entity.pdbx_description
1 polymer ?
#
loop_
_entity_poly.entity_id
_entity_poly.type
_entity_poly.pdbx_seq_one_letter_code
_entity_poly.pdbx_strand_id
1 'polypeptide(L)'
;MTEHVKMPAITPIVRYVANGEQVEFEYGFPIFASEDLAVYIDGAKQVSGYNISGAGQTAGGSVSFEAAPNEGAVITLARELPIERITDFLEGGDFSALSINTELDYMVAALQQVNRENDLMLRYSDHETPANVELPSRSERANKALGFDGDGHPVALSLSEAVVSAPSDFMAQGTGAATRLSSDKLADMISIKDFGAIGDGLTNDTNAIINALSAHDTIYIPPGEYLISSTIQIGAGKTIVGAGDSAILKCQSNSFNALELVADFIKLSGFRIEGGDIGIKLYGLLRPVVQLSITDITLIGPNIGVQLDGYDDTNKPCYWNNFSRILVEQPAQYGFHLTLSGNGDTPNANKFHACRVYSHGAAITGAGFYIEHGRYNNAFIDCEANVDGGADGCFIIGAGAGETILINPYAESFNLVPNVKLEASSSETSIYNLLSVSNGAAIYDLSGGAYSAYNAGYPNKNYLQKTACVDMLSTLQRYDTEYIDSSGGVSLDLSHSIHLVSSYGGALTVNLPQASESTGAMMVIKKTDSSANVITVAETDGNGPDGRSYFLGVENDYVMMLSNGAEWFVIASNRSPGNTRYYDGTGTYDIDMATDTYLLSSYSGTMTARLPPADAAEAVGRTITIKKTDSSSNVITVSEQGGSGPDGYAQPLSSQYDALSVVSDGNQWYIISKF
;
A
#
# COMPACT_ATOMS: atom_id res chain seq x y z
N MET A 1 -64.20 76.64 -39.19
CA MET A 1 -63.84 76.02 -37.90
C MET A 1 -62.41 76.39 -37.64
N THR A 2 -62.14 77.13 -36.57
CA THR A 2 -60.76 77.45 -36.14
C THR A 2 -60.11 76.16 -35.67
N GLU A 3 -59.03 75.75 -36.34
CA GLU A 3 -58.26 74.56 -35.99
C GLU A 3 -57.55 74.76 -34.63
N HIS A 4 -57.65 73.77 -33.76
CA HIS A 4 -56.87 73.65 -32.53
C HIS A 4 -55.91 72.45 -32.68
N VAL A 5 -54.83 72.45 -31.90
CA VAL A 5 -53.94 71.28 -31.77
C VAL A 5 -54.76 70.11 -31.26
N LYS A 6 -54.73 68.96 -31.92
CA LYS A 6 -55.31 67.73 -31.37
C LYS A 6 -54.24 66.95 -30.64
N MET A 7 -54.55 66.36 -29.50
CA MET A 7 -53.59 65.54 -28.75
C MET A 7 -53.67 64.04 -29.13
N PRO A 8 -52.77 63.51 -29.98
CA PRO A 8 -52.73 62.09 -30.32
C PRO A 8 -52.15 61.23 -29.18
N ALA A 9 -52.46 59.94 -29.15
CA ALA A 9 -51.92 58.99 -28.18
C ALA A 9 -50.47 58.58 -28.53
N ILE A 10 -49.51 59.44 -28.22
CA ILE A 10 -48.08 59.23 -28.49
C ILE A 10 -47.24 59.65 -27.28
N THR A 11 -46.10 58.99 -27.09
CA THR A 11 -45.13 59.39 -26.07
C THR A 11 -44.34 60.60 -26.60
N PRO A 12 -44.36 61.76 -25.93
CA PRO A 12 -43.83 63.00 -26.49
C PRO A 12 -42.32 63.12 -26.27
N ILE A 13 -41.57 62.13 -26.77
CA ILE A 13 -40.11 62.07 -26.73
C ILE A 13 -39.59 61.33 -27.96
N VAL A 14 -38.51 61.82 -28.54
CA VAL A 14 -37.77 61.13 -29.61
C VAL A 14 -36.28 61.25 -29.35
N ARG A 15 -35.53 60.22 -29.76
CA ARG A 15 -34.08 60.17 -29.60
C ARG A 15 -33.42 59.86 -30.94
N TYR A 16 -32.34 60.57 -31.22
CA TYR A 16 -31.50 60.39 -32.40
C TYR A 16 -30.06 60.16 -31.98
N VAL A 17 -29.30 59.46 -32.81
CA VAL A 17 -27.84 59.42 -32.73
C VAL A 17 -27.33 60.31 -33.85
N ALA A 18 -26.60 61.37 -33.50
CA ALA A 18 -26.06 62.30 -34.47
C ALA A 18 -24.95 61.64 -35.31
N ASN A 19 -24.91 61.97 -36.60
CA ASN A 19 -23.89 61.49 -37.54
C ASN A 19 -22.76 62.51 -37.77
N GLY A 20 -22.73 63.63 -37.05
CA GLY A 20 -21.76 64.71 -37.24
C GLY A 20 -22.06 65.68 -38.39
N GLU A 21 -23.10 65.44 -39.20
CA GLU A 21 -23.43 66.25 -40.38
C GLU A 21 -24.88 66.78 -40.40
N GLN A 22 -25.83 66.01 -39.88
CA GLN A 22 -27.25 66.37 -39.84
C GLN A 22 -27.51 67.50 -38.84
N VAL A 23 -28.21 68.54 -39.29
CA VAL A 23 -28.57 69.71 -38.46
C VAL A 23 -30.06 69.76 -38.12
N GLU A 24 -30.92 69.06 -38.85
CA GLU A 24 -32.38 69.09 -38.65
C GLU A 24 -32.89 67.74 -38.12
N PHE A 25 -33.64 67.77 -37.02
CA PHE A 25 -34.19 66.59 -36.35
C PHE A 25 -35.68 66.79 -36.08
N GLU A 26 -36.53 65.90 -36.59
CA GLU A 26 -37.98 66.01 -36.45
C GLU A 26 -38.46 65.54 -35.06
N TYR A 27 -39.57 66.09 -34.58
CA TYR A 27 -40.31 65.57 -33.44
C TYR A 27 -41.76 65.35 -33.86
N GLY A 28 -42.23 64.10 -33.78
CA GLY A 28 -43.55 63.69 -34.28
C GLY A 28 -44.70 63.88 -33.30
N PHE A 29 -44.60 64.85 -32.38
CA PHE A 29 -45.60 65.10 -31.34
C PHE A 29 -45.93 66.59 -31.18
N PRO A 30 -47.18 66.95 -30.82
CA PRO A 30 -47.56 68.35 -30.73
C PRO A 30 -46.95 69.04 -29.51
N ILE A 31 -46.57 70.31 -29.70
CA ILE A 31 -46.21 71.28 -28.65
C ILE A 31 -47.07 72.55 -28.83
N PHE A 32 -47.36 73.29 -27.76
CA PHE A 32 -48.23 74.48 -27.84
C PHE A 32 -47.45 75.75 -28.14
N ALA A 33 -46.26 75.86 -27.55
CA ALA A 33 -45.28 76.90 -27.79
C ALA A 33 -43.90 76.26 -28.03
N SER A 34 -42.96 77.00 -28.61
CA SER A 34 -41.60 76.49 -28.85
C SER A 34 -40.88 76.19 -27.54
N GLU A 35 -41.23 76.93 -26.47
CA GLU A 35 -40.68 76.76 -25.12
C GLU A 35 -41.06 75.42 -24.47
N ASP A 36 -42.11 74.76 -24.97
CA ASP A 36 -42.58 73.47 -24.45
C ASP A 36 -41.73 72.27 -24.93
N LEU A 37 -40.73 72.49 -25.78
CA LEU A 37 -39.82 71.45 -26.26
C LEU A 37 -38.43 71.64 -25.66
N ALA A 38 -38.02 70.67 -24.84
CA ALA A 38 -36.67 70.58 -24.31
C ALA A 38 -35.77 69.75 -25.23
N VAL A 39 -34.56 70.27 -25.47
CA VAL A 39 -33.54 69.66 -26.31
C VAL A 39 -32.36 69.27 -25.43
N TYR A 40 -31.94 68.01 -25.52
CA TYR A 40 -30.79 67.49 -24.78
C TYR A 40 -29.76 66.89 -25.73
N ILE A 41 -28.48 67.05 -25.43
CA ILE A 41 -27.36 66.36 -26.08
C ILE A 41 -26.62 65.58 -25.00
N ASP A 42 -26.52 64.26 -25.16
CA ASP A 42 -25.91 63.33 -24.19
C ASP A 42 -26.45 63.48 -22.76
N GLY A 43 -27.73 63.85 -22.64
CA GLY A 43 -28.41 64.08 -21.37
C GLY A 43 -28.26 65.50 -20.79
N ALA A 44 -27.45 66.38 -21.40
CA ALA A 44 -27.33 67.77 -20.99
C ALA A 44 -28.35 68.67 -21.73
N LYS A 45 -29.20 69.40 -20.99
CA LYS A 45 -30.18 70.33 -21.55
C LYS A 45 -29.49 71.48 -22.27
N GLN A 46 -29.90 71.75 -23.50
CA GLN A 46 -29.43 72.86 -24.31
C GLN A 46 -30.35 74.07 -24.10
N VAL A 47 -29.78 75.27 -24.02
CA VAL A 47 -30.53 76.53 -23.81
C VAL A 47 -30.43 77.49 -25.01
N SER A 48 -29.58 77.18 -25.98
CA SER A 48 -29.37 77.94 -27.22
C SER A 48 -28.70 77.05 -28.29
N GLY A 49 -28.45 77.58 -29.49
CA GLY A 49 -27.77 76.86 -30.58
C GLY A 49 -28.69 76.03 -31.48
N TYR A 50 -30.00 76.22 -31.37
CA TYR A 50 -31.02 75.58 -32.19
C TYR A 50 -32.27 76.46 -32.32
N ASN A 51 -33.06 76.21 -33.36
CA ASN A 51 -34.38 76.80 -33.58
C ASN A 51 -35.44 75.70 -33.64
N ILE A 52 -36.61 75.96 -33.04
CA ILE A 52 -37.76 75.04 -33.03
C ILE A 52 -38.82 75.55 -34.00
N SER A 53 -39.26 74.68 -34.90
CA SER A 53 -40.37 74.91 -35.83
C SER A 53 -41.55 74.00 -35.49
N GLY A 54 -42.76 74.33 -35.96
CA GLY A 54 -43.95 73.46 -35.83
C GLY A 54 -44.74 73.57 -34.52
N ALA A 55 -44.47 74.58 -33.68
CA ALA A 55 -45.33 74.88 -32.53
C ALA A 55 -46.78 75.16 -32.98
N GLY A 56 -47.75 74.60 -32.24
CA GLY A 56 -49.17 74.67 -32.59
C GLY A 56 -49.61 73.69 -33.70
N GLN A 57 -48.74 72.79 -34.18
CA GLN A 57 -49.10 71.77 -35.17
C GLN A 57 -49.33 70.40 -34.53
N THR A 58 -50.41 69.73 -34.94
CA THR A 58 -50.78 68.39 -34.42
C THR A 58 -49.72 67.32 -34.78
N ALA A 59 -49.09 67.44 -35.95
CA ALA A 59 -48.09 66.48 -36.44
C ALA A 59 -46.68 66.69 -35.84
N GLY A 60 -46.49 67.73 -35.02
CA GLY A 60 -45.17 68.15 -34.54
C GLY A 60 -44.41 69.01 -35.54
N GLY A 61 -43.07 68.99 -35.46
CA GLY A 61 -42.20 69.88 -36.24
C GLY A 61 -40.75 69.43 -36.23
N SER A 62 -39.81 70.37 -36.35
CA SER A 62 -38.37 70.08 -36.36
C SER A 62 -37.56 71.00 -35.45
N VAL A 63 -36.41 70.49 -34.99
CA VAL A 63 -35.35 71.25 -34.34
C VAL A 63 -34.19 71.36 -35.31
N SER A 64 -33.81 72.59 -35.66
CA SER A 64 -32.68 72.90 -36.53
C SER A 64 -31.53 73.48 -35.72
N PHE A 65 -30.41 72.76 -35.61
CA PHE A 65 -29.20 73.22 -34.93
C PHE A 65 -28.39 74.19 -35.79
N GLU A 66 -27.76 75.18 -35.17
CA GLU A 66 -26.85 76.12 -35.86
C GLU A 66 -25.54 75.45 -36.32
N ALA A 67 -25.15 74.36 -35.64
CA ALA A 67 -24.03 73.49 -35.99
C ALA A 67 -24.45 72.03 -35.77
N ALA A 68 -23.98 71.11 -36.62
CA ALA A 68 -24.31 69.70 -36.50
C ALA A 68 -23.77 69.13 -35.17
N PRO A 69 -24.60 68.45 -34.37
CA PRO A 69 -24.13 67.77 -33.16
C PRO A 69 -23.08 66.71 -33.49
N ASN A 70 -22.07 66.56 -32.62
CA ASN A 70 -20.95 65.66 -32.83
C ASN A 70 -21.39 64.22 -33.13
N GLU A 71 -20.63 63.51 -33.97
CA GLU A 71 -20.88 62.10 -34.27
C GLU A 71 -20.97 61.25 -33.00
N GLY A 72 -22.02 60.42 -32.90
CA GLY A 72 -22.27 59.54 -31.77
C GLY A 72 -23.02 60.18 -30.60
N ALA A 73 -23.20 61.51 -30.59
CA ALA A 73 -23.97 62.19 -29.54
C ALA A 73 -25.45 61.82 -29.61
N VAL A 74 -26.07 61.57 -28.45
CA VAL A 74 -27.49 61.26 -28.35
C VAL A 74 -28.29 62.53 -28.20
N ILE A 75 -29.07 62.87 -29.23
CA ILE A 75 -30.01 64.00 -29.19
C ILE A 75 -31.34 63.49 -28.66
N THR A 76 -31.87 64.12 -27.62
CA THR A 76 -33.21 63.84 -27.10
C THR A 76 -34.06 65.09 -27.23
N LEU A 77 -35.19 64.98 -27.94
CA LEU A 77 -36.22 66.01 -28.03
C LEU A 77 -37.42 65.54 -27.20
N ALA A 78 -37.82 66.31 -26.21
CA ALA A 78 -38.89 65.93 -25.29
C ALA A 78 -39.83 67.11 -25.05
N ARG A 79 -41.14 66.85 -25.04
CA ARG A 79 -42.10 67.85 -24.55
C ARG A 79 -41.98 67.96 -23.03
N GLU A 80 -41.81 69.18 -22.55
CA GLU A 80 -41.76 69.56 -21.13
C GLU A 80 -42.71 70.73 -20.89
N LEU A 81 -43.96 70.42 -20.55
CA LEU A 81 -44.99 71.40 -20.20
C LEU A 81 -44.88 71.82 -18.74
N PRO A 82 -45.08 73.12 -18.43
CA PRO A 82 -45.44 73.56 -17.07
C PRO A 82 -46.75 72.88 -16.63
N ILE A 83 -46.74 72.10 -15.55
CA ILE A 83 -47.96 71.47 -15.01
C ILE A 83 -48.71 72.50 -14.14
N GLU A 84 -49.34 73.45 -14.81
CA GLU A 84 -50.22 74.46 -14.22
C GLU A 84 -51.41 74.74 -15.14
N ARG A 85 -52.49 75.30 -14.58
CA ARG A 85 -53.64 75.74 -15.38
C ARG A 85 -53.35 77.14 -15.90
N ILE A 86 -53.31 77.31 -17.22
CA ILE A 86 -52.94 78.58 -17.87
C ILE A 86 -54.15 79.40 -18.34
N THR A 87 -55.33 78.77 -18.46
CA THR A 87 -56.57 79.45 -18.87
C THR A 87 -57.50 79.68 -17.68
N ASP A 88 -58.12 80.86 -17.60
CA ASP A 88 -59.23 81.14 -16.69
C ASP A 88 -60.51 81.53 -17.43
N PHE A 89 -61.61 80.87 -17.09
CA PHE A 89 -62.91 81.09 -17.73
C PHE A 89 -63.73 82.05 -16.85
N LEU A 90 -63.96 83.25 -17.36
CA LEU A 90 -64.72 84.28 -16.65
C LEU A 90 -66.20 83.90 -16.54
N GLU A 91 -66.77 84.08 -15.34
CA GLU A 91 -68.20 83.85 -15.10
C GLU A 91 -69.05 84.86 -15.88
N GLY A 92 -69.99 84.38 -16.70
CA GLY A 92 -70.88 85.20 -17.52
C GLY A 92 -70.29 85.72 -18.85
N GLY A 93 -69.06 85.33 -19.21
CA GLY A 93 -68.44 85.63 -20.50
C GLY A 93 -68.80 84.63 -21.61
N ASP A 94 -68.45 84.97 -22.86
CA ASP A 94 -68.65 84.08 -24.01
C ASP A 94 -67.82 82.80 -23.89
N PHE A 95 -68.46 81.65 -24.06
CA PHE A 95 -67.81 80.34 -23.96
C PHE A 95 -67.11 79.97 -25.27
N SER A 96 -65.78 80.16 -25.33
CA SER A 96 -64.96 79.85 -26.50
C SER A 96 -64.66 78.35 -26.59
N ALA A 97 -65.26 77.67 -27.57
CA ALA A 97 -64.95 76.27 -27.90
C ALA A 97 -63.45 76.05 -28.21
N LEU A 98 -62.77 77.05 -28.77
CA LEU A 98 -61.33 76.99 -29.03
C LEU A 98 -60.53 76.97 -27.72
N SER A 99 -60.85 77.86 -26.79
CA SER A 99 -60.14 77.97 -25.51
C SER A 99 -60.30 76.72 -24.66
N ILE A 100 -61.51 76.13 -24.61
CA ILE A 100 -61.71 74.87 -23.88
C ILE A 100 -61.06 73.67 -24.55
N ASN A 101 -61.07 73.57 -25.88
CA ASN A 101 -60.38 72.47 -26.56
C ASN A 101 -58.87 72.54 -26.31
N THR A 102 -58.26 73.72 -26.46
CA THR A 102 -56.83 73.91 -26.14
C THR A 102 -56.51 73.54 -24.70
N GLU A 103 -57.35 73.90 -23.73
CA GLU A 103 -57.14 73.55 -22.32
C GLU A 103 -57.26 72.02 -22.09
N LEU A 104 -58.24 71.36 -22.71
CA LEU A 104 -58.39 69.90 -22.65
C LEU A 104 -57.18 69.19 -23.29
N ASP A 105 -56.71 69.66 -24.45
CA ASP A 105 -55.53 69.12 -25.12
C ASP A 105 -54.27 69.31 -24.26
N TYR A 106 -54.12 70.46 -23.59
CA TYR A 106 -53.01 70.74 -22.67
C TYR A 106 -53.01 69.77 -21.48
N MET A 107 -54.18 69.52 -20.86
CA MET A 107 -54.30 68.56 -19.76
C MET A 107 -53.95 67.13 -20.21
N VAL A 108 -54.40 66.70 -21.40
CA VAL A 108 -54.02 65.38 -21.94
C VAL A 108 -52.53 65.31 -22.22
N ALA A 109 -51.94 66.40 -22.72
CA ALA A 109 -50.51 66.48 -22.99
C ALA A 109 -49.65 66.38 -21.71
N ALA A 110 -50.09 67.03 -20.63
CA ALA A 110 -49.48 66.94 -19.31
C ALA A 110 -49.59 65.53 -18.73
N LEU A 111 -50.75 64.87 -18.86
CA LEU A 111 -50.92 63.48 -18.44
C LEU A 111 -49.99 62.51 -19.18
N GLN A 112 -49.82 62.69 -20.49
CA GLN A 112 -48.86 61.89 -21.28
C GLN A 112 -47.41 62.07 -20.80
N GLN A 113 -47.04 63.29 -20.42
CA GLN A 113 -45.72 63.60 -19.87
C GLN A 113 -45.51 62.92 -18.52
N VAL A 114 -46.47 63.04 -17.59
CA VAL A 114 -46.41 62.37 -16.28
C VAL A 114 -46.34 60.83 -16.46
N ASN A 115 -47.11 60.26 -17.39
CA ASN A 115 -47.04 58.82 -17.67
C ASN A 115 -45.66 58.40 -18.21
N ARG A 116 -45.09 59.17 -19.16
CA ARG A 116 -43.73 58.95 -19.69
C ARG A 116 -42.68 58.96 -18.58
N GLU A 117 -42.79 59.88 -17.64
CA GLU A 117 -41.86 60.00 -16.52
C GLU A 117 -41.99 58.80 -15.58
N ASN A 118 -43.22 58.36 -15.27
CA ASN A 118 -43.49 57.18 -14.45
C ASN A 118 -43.03 55.84 -15.05
N ASP A 119 -42.96 55.71 -16.38
CA ASP A 119 -42.54 54.48 -17.07
C ASP A 119 -41.04 54.18 -16.91
N LEU A 120 -40.22 55.17 -16.54
CA LEU A 120 -38.77 55.06 -16.45
C LEU A 120 -38.22 54.91 -15.02
N MET A 121 -39.09 54.84 -14.00
CA MET A 121 -38.69 54.90 -12.59
C MET A 121 -38.63 53.53 -11.92
N LEU A 122 -37.57 53.31 -11.12
CA LEU A 122 -37.63 52.42 -9.96
C LEU A 122 -38.55 53.09 -8.92
N ARG A 123 -39.60 52.38 -8.48
CA ARG A 123 -40.60 52.94 -7.58
C ARG A 123 -40.24 52.63 -6.13
N TYR A 124 -40.15 53.68 -5.33
CA TYR A 124 -40.26 53.59 -3.87
C TYR A 124 -41.73 53.40 -3.49
N SER A 125 -42.00 52.85 -2.31
CA SER A 125 -43.38 52.81 -1.81
C SER A 125 -43.89 54.22 -1.48
N ASP A 126 -45.21 54.41 -1.50
CA ASP A 126 -45.88 55.69 -1.18
C ASP A 126 -45.62 56.20 0.26
N HIS A 127 -44.93 55.41 1.07
CA HIS A 127 -44.65 55.70 2.49
C HIS A 127 -43.18 56.03 2.76
N GLU A 128 -42.35 56.08 1.72
CA GLU A 128 -40.93 56.41 1.82
C GLU A 128 -40.65 57.87 1.42
N THR A 129 -39.63 58.47 2.03
CA THR A 129 -39.15 59.83 1.70
C THR A 129 -37.67 59.76 1.31
N PRO A 130 -37.34 59.18 0.14
CA PRO A 130 -35.95 58.99 -0.28
C PRO A 130 -35.25 60.33 -0.50
N ALA A 131 -34.01 60.50 -0.03
CA ALA A 131 -33.25 61.73 -0.27
C ALA A 131 -32.65 61.79 -1.68
N ASN A 132 -32.52 60.64 -2.34
CA ASN A 132 -32.10 60.52 -3.73
C ASN A 132 -32.91 59.44 -4.45
N VAL A 133 -33.50 59.79 -5.59
CA VAL A 133 -34.29 58.91 -6.46
C VAL A 133 -33.65 58.66 -7.82
N GLU A 134 -32.47 59.25 -8.06
CA GLU A 134 -31.71 59.11 -9.29
C GLU A 134 -30.73 57.95 -9.18
N LEU A 135 -30.71 57.10 -10.21
CA LEU A 135 -29.65 56.12 -10.37
C LEU A 135 -28.30 56.84 -10.58
N PRO A 136 -27.18 56.28 -10.11
CA PRO A 136 -25.86 56.76 -10.47
C PRO A 136 -25.69 56.88 -11.99
N SER A 137 -24.84 57.81 -12.43
CA SER A 137 -24.68 58.10 -13.86
C SER A 137 -24.31 56.84 -14.65
N ARG A 138 -24.63 56.82 -15.96
CA ARG A 138 -24.33 55.66 -16.83
C ARG A 138 -22.84 55.27 -16.77
N SER A 139 -21.95 56.25 -16.70
CA SER A 139 -20.49 56.06 -16.56
C SER A 139 -20.12 55.40 -15.23
N GLU A 140 -20.78 55.76 -14.13
CA GLU A 140 -20.47 55.24 -12.80
C GLU A 140 -20.99 53.82 -12.57
N ARG A 141 -22.11 53.46 -13.21
CA ARG A 141 -22.77 52.14 -13.07
C ARG A 141 -22.41 51.12 -14.15
N ALA A 142 -21.58 51.47 -15.14
CA ALA A 142 -21.12 50.52 -16.13
C ALA A 142 -20.36 49.35 -15.46
N ASN A 143 -20.74 48.11 -15.78
CA ASN A 143 -20.18 46.87 -15.18
C ASN A 143 -20.30 46.77 -13.64
N LYS A 144 -21.32 47.40 -13.04
CA LYS A 144 -21.62 47.37 -11.60
C LYS A 144 -23.03 46.85 -11.32
N ALA A 145 -23.24 46.31 -10.13
CA ALA A 145 -24.56 45.90 -9.65
C ALA A 145 -25.33 47.10 -9.06
N LEU A 146 -26.67 47.07 -9.14
CA LEU A 146 -27.52 47.99 -8.37
C LEU A 146 -27.60 47.49 -6.92
N GLY A 147 -27.22 48.34 -5.97
CA GLY A 147 -27.39 48.11 -4.54
C GLY A 147 -27.94 49.35 -3.83
N PHE A 148 -28.03 49.25 -2.51
CA PHE A 148 -28.45 50.36 -1.65
C PHE A 148 -27.40 50.61 -0.57
N ASP A 149 -27.10 51.87 -0.28
CA ASP A 149 -26.19 52.25 0.82
C ASP A 149 -26.87 52.12 2.20
N GLY A 150 -26.16 52.52 3.27
CA GLY A 150 -26.68 52.45 4.64
C GLY A 150 -27.92 53.30 4.91
N ASP A 151 -28.20 54.27 4.04
CA ASP A 151 -29.37 55.15 4.11
C ASP A 151 -30.46 54.74 3.09
N GLY A 152 -30.25 53.65 2.34
CA GLY A 152 -31.22 53.13 1.37
C GLY A 152 -31.18 53.81 -0.01
N HIS A 153 -30.16 54.62 -0.31
CA HIS A 153 -30.02 55.27 -1.62
C HIS A 153 -29.43 54.33 -2.66
N PRO A 154 -29.84 54.44 -3.93
CA PRO A 154 -29.34 53.58 -5.00
C PRO A 154 -27.86 53.90 -5.25
N VAL A 155 -27.02 52.87 -5.16
CA VAL A 155 -25.57 52.96 -5.38
C VAL A 155 -25.10 51.90 -6.37
N ALA A 156 -24.04 52.22 -7.12
CA ALA A 156 -23.43 51.29 -8.05
C ALA A 156 -22.31 50.51 -7.36
N LEU A 157 -22.57 49.25 -7.01
CA LEU A 157 -21.64 48.37 -6.31
C LEU A 157 -20.67 47.72 -7.31
N SER A 158 -19.36 47.77 -7.02
CA SER A 158 -18.38 47.04 -7.84
C SER A 158 -18.69 45.54 -7.81
N LEU A 159 -18.66 44.86 -8.95
CA LEU A 159 -18.86 43.40 -8.98
C LEU A 159 -17.70 42.63 -8.33
N SER A 160 -16.49 43.20 -8.33
CA SER A 160 -15.35 42.63 -7.60
C SER A 160 -15.51 42.79 -6.08
N GLU A 161 -16.20 43.84 -5.63
CA GLU A 161 -16.51 44.02 -4.22
C GLU A 161 -17.77 43.23 -3.86
N ALA A 162 -18.79 43.11 -4.70
CA ALA A 162 -20.00 42.33 -4.43
C ALA A 162 -19.72 40.81 -4.23
N VAL A 163 -18.63 40.28 -4.81
CA VAL A 163 -18.18 38.90 -4.57
C VAL A 163 -17.29 38.78 -3.33
N VAL A 164 -16.66 39.88 -2.88
CA VAL A 164 -15.69 39.91 -1.76
C VAL A 164 -16.28 40.54 -0.48
N SER A 165 -17.39 41.27 -0.60
CA SER A 165 -18.08 42.04 0.45
C SER A 165 -19.51 41.55 0.70
N ALA A 166 -19.86 40.35 0.25
CA ALA A 166 -20.96 39.62 0.85
C ALA A 166 -20.41 38.77 2.00
N PRO A 167 -20.43 39.24 3.27
CA PRO A 167 -20.53 38.31 4.37
C PRO A 167 -21.98 37.82 4.37
N SER A 168 -22.37 37.01 3.38
CA SER A 168 -23.53 36.15 3.59
C SER A 168 -23.01 34.97 4.38
N ASP A 169 -22.93 35.18 5.70
CA ASP A 169 -22.94 34.15 6.72
C ASP A 169 -23.41 32.79 6.18
N PHE A 170 -22.48 31.83 6.11
CA PHE A 170 -22.78 30.44 5.78
C PHE A 170 -23.19 29.72 7.05
N MET A 171 -24.39 29.14 7.04
CA MET A 171 -24.84 28.19 8.05
C MET A 171 -25.26 26.90 7.36
N ALA A 172 -24.60 25.80 7.70
CA ALA A 172 -24.95 24.48 7.18
C ALA A 172 -26.35 24.07 7.67
N GLN A 173 -27.01 23.20 6.90
CA GLN A 173 -28.30 22.62 7.32
C GLN A 173 -28.07 21.60 8.46
N GLY A 174 -28.73 21.79 9.61
CA GLY A 174 -28.71 20.85 10.74
C GLY A 174 -28.88 21.50 12.11
N THR A 175 -29.52 20.82 13.05
CA THR A 175 -29.64 21.30 14.45
C THR A 175 -28.25 21.44 15.07
N GLY A 176 -27.92 22.63 15.57
CA GLY A 176 -26.62 22.93 16.18
C GLY A 176 -25.55 23.43 15.20
N ALA A 177 -25.87 23.65 13.93
CA ALA A 177 -24.97 24.30 12.99
C ALA A 177 -24.67 25.75 13.42
N ALA A 178 -23.40 26.12 13.45
CA ALA A 178 -22.96 27.49 13.74
C ALA A 178 -22.75 28.27 12.43
N THR A 179 -23.11 29.55 12.47
CA THR A 179 -22.81 30.49 11.39
C THR A 179 -21.32 30.78 11.30
N ARG A 180 -20.79 30.86 10.08
CA ARG A 180 -19.41 31.26 9.79
C ARG A 180 -19.32 32.00 8.47
N LEU A 181 -18.18 32.62 8.17
CA LEU A 181 -18.01 33.33 6.90
C LEU A 181 -18.04 32.38 5.70
N SER A 182 -18.71 32.81 4.62
CA SER A 182 -18.72 32.09 3.34
C SER A 182 -17.29 31.96 2.76
N SER A 183 -16.44 32.97 2.94
CA SER A 183 -15.02 32.93 2.57
C SER A 183 -14.28 31.80 3.30
N ASP A 184 -14.48 31.68 4.61
CA ASP A 184 -13.89 30.60 5.39
C ASP A 184 -14.45 29.24 4.96
N LYS A 185 -15.68 29.20 4.41
CA LYS A 185 -16.28 27.98 3.87
C LYS A 185 -15.68 27.55 2.55
N LEU A 186 -15.42 28.50 1.67
CA LEU A 186 -14.75 28.24 0.40
C LEU A 186 -13.28 27.86 0.61
N ALA A 187 -12.67 28.29 1.72
CA ALA A 187 -11.29 27.94 2.09
C ALA A 187 -11.11 26.56 2.75
N ASP A 188 -12.18 25.83 3.07
CA ASP A 188 -12.09 24.49 3.71
C ASP A 188 -11.32 23.47 2.88
N MET A 189 -11.44 23.56 1.56
CA MET A 189 -10.82 22.65 0.61
C MET A 189 -10.35 23.46 -0.59
N ILE A 190 -9.04 23.67 -0.67
CA ILE A 190 -8.42 24.51 -1.68
C ILE A 190 -8.20 23.70 -2.95
N SER A 191 -8.79 24.14 -4.06
CA SER A 191 -8.59 23.52 -5.36
C SER A 191 -7.29 24.01 -6.00
N ILE A 192 -6.56 23.14 -6.70
CA ILE A 192 -5.42 23.59 -7.51
C ILE A 192 -5.84 24.58 -8.63
N LYS A 193 -7.12 24.61 -9.02
CA LYS A 193 -7.66 25.59 -9.97
C LYS A 193 -7.71 27.01 -9.39
N ASP A 194 -7.76 27.14 -8.07
CA ASP A 194 -7.69 28.45 -7.39
C ASP A 194 -6.29 29.08 -7.56
N PHE A 195 -5.29 28.26 -7.92
CA PHE A 195 -3.91 28.67 -8.19
C PHE A 195 -3.58 28.71 -9.70
N GLY A 196 -4.61 28.63 -10.56
CA GLY A 196 -4.47 28.78 -12.01
C GLY A 196 -4.24 27.49 -12.79
N ALA A 197 -4.42 26.31 -12.18
CA ALA A 197 -4.41 25.05 -12.92
C ALA A 197 -5.62 24.98 -13.87
N ILE A 198 -5.39 24.57 -15.12
CA ILE A 198 -6.44 24.47 -16.14
C ILE A 198 -7.01 23.05 -16.19
N GLY A 199 -6.16 22.02 -16.25
CA GLY A 199 -6.58 20.62 -16.31
C GLY A 199 -7.12 20.18 -17.68
N ASP A 200 -6.57 20.71 -18.77
CA ASP A 200 -6.97 20.43 -20.16
C ASP A 200 -6.07 19.41 -20.90
N GLY A 201 -5.07 18.86 -20.22
CA GLY A 201 -4.09 17.91 -20.73
C GLY A 201 -3.00 18.52 -21.61
N LEU A 202 -2.99 19.85 -21.79
CA LEU A 202 -2.09 20.58 -22.68
C LEU A 202 -1.33 21.69 -21.95
N THR A 203 -2.02 22.44 -21.10
CA THR A 203 -1.47 23.52 -20.30
C THR A 203 -0.61 22.93 -19.18
N ASN A 204 0.59 23.49 -19.02
CA ASN A 204 1.49 23.10 -17.94
C ASN A 204 0.97 23.65 -16.59
N ASP A 205 0.47 22.76 -15.76
CA ASP A 205 -0.15 23.06 -14.47
C ASP A 205 0.83 22.92 -13.29
N THR A 206 2.10 22.58 -13.53
CA THR A 206 3.10 22.31 -12.47
C THR A 206 3.20 23.44 -11.45
N ASN A 207 3.33 24.69 -11.90
CA ASN A 207 3.49 25.82 -10.98
C ASN A 207 2.24 26.11 -10.16
N ALA A 208 1.04 25.90 -10.72
CA ALA A 208 -0.21 26.06 -9.98
C ALA A 208 -0.28 25.09 -8.80
N ILE A 209 0.12 23.83 -9.02
CA ILE A 209 0.14 22.80 -7.97
C ILE A 209 1.20 23.11 -6.90
N ILE A 210 2.42 23.51 -7.30
CA ILE A 210 3.49 23.89 -6.37
C ILE A 210 3.07 25.11 -5.52
N ASN A 211 2.43 26.10 -6.13
CA ASN A 211 1.96 27.28 -5.41
C ASN A 211 0.85 26.93 -4.41
N ALA A 212 -0.08 26.04 -4.79
CA ALA A 212 -1.13 25.55 -3.89
C ALA A 212 -0.53 24.82 -2.67
N LEU A 213 0.44 23.91 -2.90
CA LEU A 213 1.14 23.18 -1.82
C LEU A 213 2.02 24.07 -0.94
N SER A 214 2.51 25.18 -1.48
CA SER A 214 3.28 26.17 -0.73
C SER A 214 2.38 27.01 0.18
N ALA A 215 1.18 27.36 -0.30
CA ALA A 215 0.22 28.18 0.43
C ALA A 215 -0.62 27.38 1.45
N HIS A 216 -0.85 26.08 1.20
CA HIS A 216 -1.77 25.27 2.00
C HIS A 216 -1.21 23.88 2.30
N ASP A 217 -1.68 23.31 3.41
CA ASP A 217 -1.32 21.94 3.81
C ASP A 217 -2.22 20.90 3.15
N THR A 218 -3.48 21.24 2.84
CA THR A 218 -4.43 20.35 2.17
C THR A 218 -4.87 20.96 0.86
N ILE A 219 -4.70 20.23 -0.25
CA ILE A 219 -5.15 20.63 -1.58
C ILE A 219 -6.04 19.57 -2.21
N TYR A 220 -6.92 20.02 -3.10
CA TYR A 220 -7.84 19.21 -3.86
C TYR A 220 -7.51 19.26 -5.36
N ILE A 221 -7.48 18.10 -6.01
CA ILE A 221 -7.33 17.95 -7.46
C ILE A 221 -8.72 17.63 -8.04
N PRO A 222 -9.43 18.59 -8.66
CA PRO A 222 -10.72 18.32 -9.29
C PRO A 222 -10.55 17.48 -10.57
N PRO A 223 -11.64 16.96 -11.16
CA PRO A 223 -11.57 16.25 -12.44
C PRO A 223 -10.89 17.09 -13.53
N GLY A 224 -10.00 16.47 -14.30
CA GLY A 224 -9.19 17.10 -15.34
C GLY A 224 -7.86 16.38 -15.57
N GLU A 225 -7.21 16.69 -16.69
CA GLU A 225 -5.85 16.24 -17.02
C GLU A 225 -4.86 17.37 -16.78
N TYR A 226 -4.04 17.29 -15.73
CA TYR A 226 -3.10 18.33 -15.34
C TYR A 226 -1.70 17.94 -15.82
N LEU A 227 -1.24 18.56 -16.90
CA LEU A 227 0.09 18.28 -17.45
C LEU A 227 1.15 18.82 -16.51
N ILE A 228 2.10 17.98 -16.09
CA ILE A 228 3.26 18.37 -15.29
C ILE A 228 4.54 18.18 -16.09
N SER A 229 5.44 19.16 -16.04
CA SER A 229 6.73 19.14 -16.77
C SER A 229 7.95 18.91 -15.89
N SER A 230 7.77 18.89 -14.57
CA SER A 230 8.82 18.61 -13.60
C SER A 230 8.23 18.01 -12.32
N THR A 231 9.11 17.42 -11.51
CA THR A 231 8.77 16.81 -10.22
C THR A 231 8.04 17.76 -9.30
N ILE A 232 6.99 17.26 -8.64
CA ILE A 232 6.32 17.94 -7.54
C ILE A 232 6.79 17.33 -6.22
N GLN A 233 7.60 18.09 -5.48
CA GLN A 233 8.12 17.67 -4.18
C GLN A 233 7.09 17.96 -3.08
N ILE A 234 6.78 16.95 -2.27
CA ILE A 234 5.76 17.00 -1.21
C ILE A 234 6.45 17.02 0.15
N GLY A 235 6.27 18.13 0.89
CA GLY A 235 6.83 18.34 2.22
C GLY A 235 6.00 17.73 3.35
N ALA A 236 6.47 17.92 4.60
CA ALA A 236 5.85 17.32 5.78
C ALA A 236 4.38 17.74 5.97
N GLY A 237 3.53 16.80 6.39
CA GLY A 237 2.13 17.07 6.76
C GLY A 237 1.19 17.43 5.60
N LYS A 238 1.67 17.42 4.35
CA LYS A 238 0.85 17.76 3.19
C LYS A 238 -0.18 16.67 2.89
N THR A 239 -1.39 17.09 2.52
CA THR A 239 -2.50 16.24 2.12
C THR A 239 -2.96 16.62 0.71
N ILE A 240 -3.00 15.64 -0.19
CA ILE A 240 -3.54 15.80 -1.54
C ILE A 240 -4.71 14.83 -1.69
N VAL A 241 -5.88 15.38 -1.99
CA VAL A 241 -7.09 14.59 -2.26
C VAL A 241 -7.55 14.87 -3.68
N GLY A 242 -7.82 13.84 -4.47
CA GLY A 242 -8.37 14.00 -5.82
C GLY A 242 -9.83 13.60 -5.93
N ALA A 243 -10.39 13.80 -7.12
CA ALA A 243 -11.74 13.43 -7.50
C ALA A 243 -11.88 11.99 -8.04
N GLY A 244 -11.08 11.06 -7.50
CA GLY A 244 -10.91 9.71 -8.03
C GLY A 244 -10.12 9.71 -9.35
N ASP A 245 -10.29 8.65 -10.13
CA ASP A 245 -9.51 8.39 -11.36
C ASP A 245 -9.68 9.46 -12.46
N SER A 246 -10.65 10.36 -12.32
CA SER A 246 -10.88 11.50 -13.22
C SER A 246 -9.97 12.71 -12.96
N ALA A 247 -9.27 12.74 -11.82
CA ALA A 247 -8.26 13.73 -11.48
C ALA A 247 -6.88 13.16 -11.84
N ILE A 248 -6.26 13.66 -12.92
CA ILE A 248 -5.12 13.00 -13.56
C ILE A 248 -3.91 13.94 -13.53
N LEU A 249 -2.83 13.56 -12.85
CA LEU A 249 -1.53 14.19 -13.00
C LEU A 249 -0.78 13.52 -14.16
N LYS A 250 -0.57 14.24 -15.25
CA LYS A 250 -0.01 13.69 -16.49
C LYS A 250 1.42 14.17 -16.67
N CYS A 251 2.40 13.29 -16.52
CA CYS A 251 3.79 13.63 -16.77
C CYS A 251 4.01 13.88 -18.26
N GLN A 252 4.73 14.96 -18.58
CA GLN A 252 5.10 15.27 -19.96
C GLN A 252 6.03 14.20 -20.58
N SER A 253 6.78 13.47 -19.75
CA SER A 253 7.63 12.34 -20.16
C SER A 253 8.01 11.47 -18.97
N ASN A 254 8.65 10.31 -19.22
CA ASN A 254 9.21 9.44 -18.19
C ASN A 254 10.67 9.79 -17.83
N SER A 255 11.08 11.06 -17.93
CA SER A 255 12.45 11.50 -17.63
C SER A 255 12.62 12.13 -16.25
N PHE A 256 11.54 12.20 -15.46
CA PHE A 256 11.53 12.78 -14.12
C PHE A 256 10.45 12.11 -13.26
N ASN A 257 10.59 12.16 -11.94
CA ASN A 257 9.62 11.58 -11.02
C ASN A 257 8.36 12.45 -10.93
N ALA A 258 7.16 11.86 -10.93
CA ALA A 258 5.94 12.68 -10.82
C ALA A 258 5.86 13.34 -9.44
N LEU A 259 5.84 12.53 -8.39
CA LEU A 259 5.79 12.98 -7.00
C LEU A 259 7.00 12.48 -6.18
N GLU A 260 7.61 13.38 -5.43
CA GLU A 260 8.69 13.07 -4.47
C GLU A 260 8.26 13.41 -3.05
N LEU A 261 8.04 12.38 -2.23
CA LEU A 261 7.63 12.50 -0.83
C LEU A 261 8.88 12.44 0.03
N VAL A 262 9.24 13.58 0.60
CA VAL A 262 10.57 13.83 1.16
C VAL A 262 10.59 14.04 2.68
N ALA A 263 9.44 13.84 3.33
CA ALA A 263 9.24 14.06 4.75
C ALA A 263 8.04 13.27 5.30
N ASP A 264 7.75 13.47 6.59
CA ASP A 264 6.79 12.75 7.41
C ASP A 264 5.32 13.22 7.28
N PHE A 265 4.38 12.35 7.62
CA PHE A 265 2.94 12.62 7.74
C PHE A 265 2.22 13.05 6.44
N ILE A 266 2.74 12.68 5.27
CA ILE A 266 2.11 12.99 3.98
C ILE A 266 0.92 12.06 3.72
N LYS A 267 -0.17 12.61 3.16
CA LYS A 267 -1.36 11.86 2.78
C LYS A 267 -1.70 12.11 1.31
N LEU A 268 -1.82 11.04 0.54
CA LEU A 268 -2.25 11.12 -0.86
C LEU A 268 -3.45 10.21 -1.07
N SER A 269 -4.52 10.71 -1.68
CA SER A 269 -5.65 9.86 -2.04
C SER A 269 -6.48 10.29 -3.24
N GLY A 270 -6.99 9.30 -3.98
CA GLY A 270 -8.09 9.48 -4.92
C GLY A 270 -7.73 10.24 -6.19
N PHE A 271 -6.59 9.94 -6.83
CA PHE A 271 -6.24 10.51 -8.14
C PHE A 271 -5.40 9.52 -8.96
N ARG A 272 -5.23 9.84 -10.24
CA ARG A 272 -4.40 9.07 -11.17
C ARG A 272 -3.11 9.82 -11.51
N ILE A 273 -2.03 9.09 -11.71
CA ILE A 273 -0.78 9.59 -12.30
C ILE A 273 -0.51 8.84 -13.60
N GLU A 274 -0.17 9.56 -14.66
CA GLU A 274 0.21 8.99 -15.97
C GLU A 274 1.67 9.34 -16.29
N GLY A 275 2.46 8.34 -16.64
CA GLY A 275 3.89 8.46 -16.93
C GLY A 275 4.74 8.81 -15.70
N GLY A 276 5.96 9.28 -15.97
CA GLY A 276 6.99 9.57 -14.99
C GLY A 276 8.08 8.49 -14.98
N ASP A 277 9.31 8.88 -14.60
CA ASP A 277 10.37 7.91 -14.32
C ASP A 277 9.94 7.05 -13.13
N ILE A 278 9.63 7.70 -12.00
CA ILE A 278 8.92 7.10 -10.87
C ILE A 278 7.60 7.85 -10.67
N GLY A 279 6.49 7.14 -10.57
CA GLY A 279 5.19 7.76 -10.28
C GLY A 279 5.13 8.36 -8.87
N ILE A 280 5.48 7.57 -7.85
CA ILE A 280 5.60 8.06 -6.47
C ILE A 280 6.92 7.58 -5.86
N LYS A 281 7.83 8.51 -5.57
CA LYS A 281 9.11 8.23 -4.88
C LYS A 281 9.06 8.70 -3.43
N LEU A 282 9.49 7.84 -2.51
CA LEU A 282 9.63 8.13 -1.08
C LEU A 282 11.10 7.99 -0.71
N TYR A 283 11.68 9.03 -0.11
CA TYR A 283 13.06 9.00 0.37
C TYR A 283 13.35 10.15 1.33
N GLY A 284 14.21 9.89 2.32
CA GLY A 284 14.53 10.83 3.39
C GLY A 284 15.41 12.01 2.98
N LEU A 285 14.93 12.90 2.12
CA LEU A 285 15.69 14.09 1.72
C LEU A 285 15.70 15.17 2.81
N LEU A 286 14.51 15.60 3.24
CA LEU A 286 14.38 16.70 4.21
C LEU A 286 14.33 16.19 5.65
N ARG A 287 13.60 15.09 5.88
CA ARG A 287 13.26 14.52 7.19
C ARG A 287 13.04 13.00 7.04
N PRO A 288 12.90 12.22 8.13
CA PRO A 288 12.39 10.87 8.04
C PRO A 288 11.09 10.81 7.23
N VAL A 289 10.94 9.78 6.40
CA VAL A 289 9.71 9.51 5.65
C VAL A 289 8.93 8.43 6.40
N VAL A 290 8.06 8.91 7.29
CA VAL A 290 7.29 8.09 8.22
C VAL A 290 5.84 8.51 8.33
N GLN A 291 4.97 7.58 8.70
CA GLN A 291 3.55 7.84 8.95
C GLN A 291 2.82 8.37 7.70
N LEU A 292 3.25 7.94 6.51
CA LEU A 292 2.57 8.26 5.26
C LEU A 292 1.33 7.38 5.09
N SER A 293 0.30 7.95 4.48
CA SER A 293 -0.91 7.24 4.05
C SER A 293 -1.18 7.52 2.58
N ILE A 294 -0.92 6.52 1.73
CA ILE A 294 -1.10 6.62 0.28
C ILE A 294 -2.19 5.62 -0.10
N THR A 295 -3.34 6.10 -0.55
CA THR A 295 -4.51 5.23 -0.76
C THR A 295 -5.30 5.57 -2.03
N ASP A 296 -5.87 4.57 -2.70
CA ASP A 296 -6.80 4.80 -3.81
C ASP A 296 -6.17 5.61 -4.96
N ILE A 297 -4.97 5.23 -5.38
CA ILE A 297 -4.24 5.88 -6.48
C ILE A 297 -3.99 4.87 -7.59
N THR A 298 -4.20 5.32 -8.83
CA THR A 298 -3.84 4.60 -10.05
C THR A 298 -2.61 5.24 -10.67
N LEU A 299 -1.64 4.43 -11.10
CA LEU A 299 -0.40 4.83 -11.77
C LEU A 299 -0.37 4.12 -13.12
N ILE A 300 -0.30 4.83 -14.24
CA ILE A 300 -0.31 4.23 -15.58
C ILE A 300 0.95 4.60 -16.35
N GLY A 301 1.70 3.60 -16.80
CA GLY A 301 2.85 3.77 -17.69
C GLY A 301 4.11 4.47 -17.14
N PRO A 302 4.38 4.57 -15.82
CA PRO A 302 5.69 5.05 -15.37
C PRO A 302 6.79 4.00 -15.63
N ASN A 303 8.08 4.36 -15.54
CA ASN A 303 9.11 3.32 -15.54
C ASN A 303 9.03 2.48 -14.25
N ILE A 304 8.83 3.14 -13.12
CA ILE A 304 8.57 2.54 -11.81
C ILE A 304 7.29 3.13 -11.21
N GLY A 305 6.36 2.28 -10.75
CA GLY A 305 5.12 2.76 -10.12
C GLY A 305 5.38 3.50 -8.80
N VAL A 306 5.79 2.75 -7.79
CA VAL A 306 6.11 3.27 -6.46
C VAL A 306 7.52 2.84 -6.06
N GLN A 307 8.35 3.78 -5.64
CA GLN A 307 9.68 3.49 -5.12
C GLN A 307 9.84 4.00 -3.68
N LEU A 308 10.32 3.13 -2.79
CA LEU A 308 10.82 3.50 -1.48
C LEU A 308 12.34 3.34 -1.51
N ASP A 309 13.05 4.40 -1.19
CA ASP A 309 14.50 4.42 -1.21
C ASP A 309 15.03 4.80 0.18
N GLY A 310 15.89 3.94 0.74
CA GLY A 310 16.58 4.19 2.00
C GLY A 310 17.55 5.37 1.94
N TYR A 311 17.95 5.76 0.73
CA TYR A 311 18.73 6.95 0.42
C TYR A 311 20.07 7.02 1.18
N ASP A 312 20.47 8.18 1.70
CA ASP A 312 21.86 8.44 2.11
C ASP A 312 22.09 8.75 3.60
N ASP A 313 21.04 9.03 4.38
CA ASP A 313 21.13 9.49 5.78
C ASP A 313 20.33 8.58 6.72
N THR A 314 21.02 7.90 7.63
CA THR A 314 20.41 7.02 8.64
C THR A 314 19.51 7.74 9.63
N ASN A 315 19.59 9.08 9.75
CA ASN A 315 18.66 9.87 10.56
C ASN A 315 17.37 10.25 9.81
N LYS A 316 17.26 9.89 8.53
CA LYS A 316 16.08 10.15 7.69
C LYS A 316 15.56 8.85 7.05
N PRO A 317 15.25 7.83 7.86
CA PRO A 317 14.79 6.54 7.34
C PRO A 317 13.44 6.65 6.60
N CYS A 318 13.20 5.71 5.68
CA CYS A 318 11.92 5.51 5.00
C CYS A 318 11.19 4.28 5.57
N TYR A 319 10.35 4.49 6.59
CA TYR A 319 9.73 3.39 7.33
C TYR A 319 8.37 3.74 7.94
N TRP A 320 7.57 2.74 8.36
CA TRP A 320 6.21 2.94 8.91
C TRP A 320 5.25 3.70 7.99
N ASN A 321 5.29 3.37 6.69
CA ASN A 321 4.37 3.95 5.70
C ASN A 321 3.29 2.94 5.31
N ASN A 322 2.10 3.43 4.97
CA ASN A 322 0.95 2.61 4.63
C ASN A 322 0.46 2.90 3.20
N PHE A 323 0.29 1.82 2.43
CA PHE A 323 -0.19 1.82 1.06
C PHE A 323 -1.44 0.94 0.97
N SER A 324 -2.53 1.49 0.45
CA SER A 324 -3.76 0.70 0.30
C SER A 324 -4.48 0.97 -1.01
N ARG A 325 -4.85 -0.11 -1.72
CA ARG A 325 -5.60 -0.01 -2.99
C ARG A 325 -4.86 0.87 -4.02
N ILE A 326 -3.57 0.62 -4.17
CA ILE A 326 -2.73 1.24 -5.20
C ILE A 326 -2.69 0.32 -6.40
N LEU A 327 -3.03 0.85 -7.57
CA LEU A 327 -2.98 0.12 -8.83
C LEU A 327 -1.85 0.70 -9.69
N VAL A 328 -0.90 -0.13 -10.09
CA VAL A 328 0.15 0.23 -11.05
C VAL A 328 -0.07 -0.54 -12.34
N GLU A 329 -0.42 0.15 -13.41
CA GLU A 329 -0.65 -0.41 -14.73
C GLU A 329 0.52 -0.13 -15.66
N GLN A 330 0.94 -1.17 -16.38
CA GLN A 330 1.95 -1.07 -17.44
C GLN A 330 3.27 -0.39 -17.01
N PRO A 331 3.86 -0.68 -15.82
CA PRO A 331 5.16 -0.11 -15.49
C PRO A 331 6.24 -0.68 -16.42
N ALA A 332 7.18 0.13 -16.87
CA ALA A 332 8.22 -0.36 -17.79
C ALA A 332 9.23 -1.32 -17.12
N GLN A 333 9.51 -1.12 -15.83
CA GLN A 333 10.50 -1.87 -15.08
C GLN A 333 9.94 -2.51 -13.81
N TYR A 334 9.44 -1.71 -12.86
CA TYR A 334 8.96 -2.21 -11.56
C TYR A 334 7.59 -1.63 -11.19
N GLY A 335 6.67 -2.45 -10.68
CA GLY A 335 5.45 -1.93 -10.08
C GLY A 335 5.74 -1.23 -8.74
N PHE A 336 6.31 -1.99 -7.81
CA PHE A 336 6.77 -1.51 -6.50
C PHE A 336 8.24 -1.87 -6.32
N HIS A 337 9.05 -0.90 -5.87
CA HIS A 337 10.49 -1.07 -5.70
C HIS A 337 10.95 -0.57 -4.32
N LEU A 338 11.57 -1.44 -3.52
CA LEU A 338 12.20 -1.07 -2.24
C LEU A 338 13.72 -1.21 -2.37
N THR A 339 14.42 -0.09 -2.41
CA THR A 339 15.87 -0.02 -2.69
C THR A 339 16.63 0.83 -1.67
N LEU A 340 17.94 0.89 -1.82
CA LEU A 340 18.86 1.69 -1.02
C LEU A 340 19.94 2.27 -1.93
N SER A 341 19.76 3.52 -2.36
CA SER A 341 20.69 4.18 -3.29
C SER A 341 21.96 4.73 -2.64
N GLY A 342 21.99 4.87 -1.31
CA GLY A 342 23.12 5.43 -0.55
C GLY A 342 23.41 4.68 0.75
N ASN A 343 23.92 5.41 1.76
CA ASN A 343 24.32 4.85 3.05
C ASN A 343 23.23 4.97 4.14
N GLY A 344 21.99 5.27 3.76
CA GLY A 344 20.87 5.38 4.70
C GLY A 344 20.37 4.02 5.19
N ASP A 345 19.27 4.05 5.93
CA ASP A 345 18.62 2.82 6.41
C ASP A 345 17.74 2.22 5.33
N THR A 346 17.75 0.89 5.20
CA THR A 346 16.87 0.17 4.27
C THR A 346 15.39 0.50 4.51
N PRO A 347 14.54 0.57 3.47
CA PRO A 347 13.11 0.69 3.66
C PRO A 347 12.58 -0.42 4.58
N ASN A 348 11.90 -0.05 5.66
CA ASN A 348 11.46 -1.03 6.66
C ASN A 348 10.07 -0.74 7.25
N ALA A 349 9.47 -1.75 7.88
CA ALA A 349 8.15 -1.65 8.52
C ALA A 349 7.00 -1.08 7.65
N ASN A 350 7.12 -1.07 6.32
CA ASN A 350 6.09 -0.52 5.42
C ASN A 350 5.00 -1.57 5.15
N LYS A 351 3.76 -1.11 5.02
CA LYS A 351 2.57 -1.97 4.89
C LYS A 351 1.87 -1.70 3.57
N PHE A 352 1.72 -2.76 2.77
CA PHE A 352 1.04 -2.75 1.48
C PHE A 352 -0.17 -3.66 1.57
N HIS A 353 -1.36 -3.12 1.33
CA HIS A 353 -2.61 -3.85 1.40
C HIS A 353 -3.44 -3.65 0.14
N ALA A 354 -3.86 -4.75 -0.51
CA ALA A 354 -4.63 -4.68 -1.76
C ALA A 354 -3.94 -3.85 -2.85
N CYS A 355 -2.61 -3.89 -2.92
CA CYS A 355 -1.82 -3.22 -3.96
C CYS A 355 -1.66 -4.15 -5.16
N ARG A 356 -1.77 -3.61 -6.36
CA ARG A 356 -1.85 -4.40 -7.59
C ARG A 356 -0.91 -3.86 -8.65
N VAL A 357 -0.26 -4.76 -9.37
CA VAL A 357 0.50 -4.46 -10.59
C VAL A 357 -0.12 -5.23 -11.73
N TYR A 358 -0.44 -4.55 -12.81
CA TYR A 358 -1.13 -5.15 -13.95
C TYR A 358 -0.48 -4.76 -15.27
N SER A 359 0.12 -5.74 -15.94
CA SER A 359 0.86 -5.51 -17.18
C SER A 359 -0.04 -5.13 -18.36
N HIS A 360 -1.29 -5.58 -18.42
CA HIS A 360 -2.11 -5.56 -19.64
C HIS A 360 -1.38 -6.11 -20.89
N GLY A 361 -0.38 -6.99 -20.68
CA GLY A 361 0.49 -7.51 -21.74
C GLY A 361 1.59 -6.55 -22.22
N ALA A 362 1.73 -5.36 -21.61
CA ALA A 362 2.89 -4.49 -21.82
C ALA A 362 4.15 -5.13 -21.22
N ALA A 363 5.29 -4.91 -21.88
CA ALA A 363 6.57 -5.45 -21.43
C ALA A 363 7.03 -4.81 -20.12
N ILE A 364 7.41 -5.64 -19.16
CA ILE A 364 7.97 -5.28 -17.85
C ILE A 364 9.35 -5.94 -17.78
N THR A 365 10.42 -5.15 -17.82
CA THR A 365 11.79 -5.72 -17.80
C THR A 365 12.25 -6.16 -16.42
N GLY A 366 11.47 -5.86 -15.37
CA GLY A 366 11.79 -6.18 -13.98
C GLY A 366 10.71 -7.05 -13.35
N ALA A 367 9.93 -6.50 -12.42
CA ALA A 367 9.01 -7.28 -11.60
C ALA A 367 7.76 -6.50 -11.20
N GLY A 368 6.74 -7.23 -10.73
CA GLY A 368 5.59 -6.62 -10.08
C GLY A 368 6.03 -5.92 -8.79
N PHE A 369 6.57 -6.70 -7.85
CA PHE A 369 7.15 -6.21 -6.61
C PHE A 369 8.61 -6.64 -6.54
N TYR A 370 9.53 -5.68 -6.46
CA TYR A 370 10.93 -5.94 -6.20
C TYR A 370 11.34 -5.34 -4.87
N ILE A 371 11.56 -6.22 -3.88
CA ILE A 371 12.07 -5.86 -2.58
C ILE A 371 13.58 -6.10 -2.64
N GLU A 372 14.33 -5.16 -3.22
CA GLU A 372 15.78 -5.30 -3.44
C GLU A 372 16.56 -5.25 -2.12
N HIS A 373 16.26 -4.24 -1.30
CA HIS A 373 16.95 -3.96 -0.03
C HIS A 373 16.00 -3.86 1.17
N GLY A 374 14.69 -4.05 1.01
CA GLY A 374 13.73 -3.87 2.10
C GLY A 374 13.93 -4.87 3.24
N ARG A 375 14.07 -4.39 4.49
CA ARG A 375 14.28 -5.23 5.69
C ARG A 375 13.27 -4.91 6.79
N TYR A 376 13.30 -5.69 7.87
CA TYR A 376 12.56 -5.46 9.11
C TYR A 376 11.06 -5.24 8.90
N ASN A 377 10.35 -6.31 8.52
CA ASN A 377 8.89 -6.39 8.54
C ASN A 377 8.18 -5.48 7.51
N ASN A 378 8.66 -5.44 6.27
CA ASN A 378 7.82 -4.98 5.16
C ASN A 378 6.77 -6.07 4.86
N ALA A 379 5.49 -5.70 4.84
CA ALA A 379 4.39 -6.65 4.69
C ALA A 379 3.53 -6.32 3.48
N PHE A 380 3.26 -7.35 2.67
CA PHE A 380 2.44 -7.29 1.46
C PHE A 380 1.28 -8.25 1.63
N ILE A 381 0.08 -7.70 1.79
CA ILE A 381 -1.13 -8.43 2.17
C ILE A 381 -2.16 -8.24 1.07
N ASP A 382 -2.69 -9.35 0.55
CA ASP A 382 -3.67 -9.36 -0.55
C ASP A 382 -3.19 -8.58 -1.78
N CYS A 383 -1.90 -8.68 -2.08
CA CYS A 383 -1.28 -7.97 -3.21
C CYS A 383 -1.20 -8.85 -4.46
N GLU A 384 -1.39 -8.24 -5.63
CA GLU A 384 -1.40 -8.91 -6.93
C GLU A 384 -0.26 -8.40 -7.83
N ALA A 385 0.48 -9.33 -8.42
CA ALA A 385 1.44 -9.05 -9.49
C ALA A 385 1.08 -9.87 -10.73
N ASN A 386 0.41 -9.20 -11.67
CA ASN A 386 0.21 -9.67 -13.03
C ASN A 386 1.26 -9.03 -13.93
N VAL A 387 2.23 -9.83 -14.37
CA VAL A 387 3.37 -9.38 -15.17
C VAL A 387 3.42 -10.10 -16.51
N ASP A 388 4.02 -9.48 -17.52
CA ASP A 388 4.21 -10.16 -18.81
C ASP A 388 5.29 -11.24 -18.73
N GLY A 389 5.38 -12.06 -19.78
CA GLY A 389 6.32 -13.19 -19.85
C GLY A 389 7.79 -12.81 -20.03
N GLY A 390 8.12 -11.52 -20.14
CA GLY A 390 9.49 -10.99 -20.14
C GLY A 390 10.00 -10.57 -18.76
N ALA A 391 9.14 -10.57 -17.73
CA ALA A 391 9.51 -10.15 -16.38
C ALA A 391 10.43 -11.17 -15.68
N ASP A 392 11.26 -10.68 -14.76
CA ASP A 392 12.17 -11.49 -13.94
C ASP A 392 11.45 -12.24 -12.80
N GLY A 393 10.24 -11.80 -12.44
CA GLY A 393 9.40 -12.43 -11.42
C GLY A 393 8.16 -11.59 -11.09
N CYS A 394 7.10 -12.23 -10.56
CA CYS A 394 5.96 -11.49 -10.03
C CYS A 394 6.36 -10.75 -8.74
N PHE A 395 6.93 -11.49 -7.79
CA PHE A 395 7.56 -10.98 -6.56
C PHE A 395 9.02 -11.40 -6.52
N ILE A 396 9.93 -10.45 -6.36
CA ILE A 396 11.36 -10.72 -6.19
C ILE A 396 11.79 -10.20 -4.82
N ILE A 397 12.37 -11.09 -4.02
CA ILE A 397 13.02 -10.76 -2.76
C ILE A 397 14.52 -10.76 -3.02
N GLY A 398 15.10 -9.57 -3.08
CA GLY A 398 16.48 -9.34 -3.47
C GLY A 398 17.49 -9.73 -2.38
N ALA A 399 18.76 -9.78 -2.77
CA ALA A 399 19.87 -10.18 -1.90
C ALA A 399 20.03 -9.31 -0.65
N GLY A 400 19.59 -8.05 -0.68
CA GLY A 400 19.62 -7.13 0.45
C GLY A 400 18.38 -7.19 1.35
N ALA A 401 17.38 -7.98 0.98
CA ALA A 401 16.10 -8.03 1.67
C ALA A 401 16.05 -9.09 2.78
N GLY A 402 15.28 -8.80 3.81
CA GLY A 402 15.15 -9.64 5.00
C GLY A 402 13.81 -9.44 5.69
N GLU A 403 13.31 -10.46 6.39
CA GLU A 403 12.10 -10.34 7.21
C GLU A 403 10.88 -9.81 6.42
N THR A 404 10.77 -10.20 5.15
CA THR A 404 9.65 -9.82 4.28
C THR A 404 8.46 -10.75 4.53
N ILE A 405 7.26 -10.18 4.60
CA ILE A 405 6.03 -10.94 4.84
C ILE A 405 5.13 -10.82 3.62
N LEU A 406 4.79 -11.95 2.99
CA LEU A 406 3.81 -12.06 1.93
C LEU A 406 2.61 -12.86 2.43
N ILE A 407 1.42 -12.26 2.44
CA ILE A 407 0.16 -12.91 2.84
C ILE A 407 -0.83 -12.80 1.70
N ASN A 408 -1.35 -13.94 1.24
CA ASN A 408 -2.22 -14.04 0.07
C ASN A 408 -1.63 -13.34 -1.19
N PRO A 409 -0.32 -13.49 -1.52
CA PRO A 409 0.18 -12.95 -2.77
C PRO A 409 -0.51 -13.66 -3.95
N TYR A 410 -0.96 -12.88 -4.92
CA TYR A 410 -1.47 -13.38 -6.19
C TYR A 410 -0.42 -13.08 -7.27
N ALA A 411 0.24 -14.12 -7.76
CA ALA A 411 1.17 -14.04 -8.87
C ALA A 411 0.55 -14.63 -10.14
N GLU A 412 0.55 -13.85 -11.23
CA GLU A 412 0.04 -14.25 -12.54
C GLU A 412 1.03 -13.85 -13.64
N SER A 413 1.39 -14.80 -14.50
CA SER A 413 2.23 -14.54 -15.68
C SER A 413 2.23 -15.75 -16.64
N PHE A 414 2.94 -15.64 -17.76
CA PHE A 414 3.21 -16.73 -18.70
C PHE A 414 4.73 -16.93 -18.85
N ASN A 415 5.17 -17.77 -19.80
CA ASN A 415 6.59 -17.94 -20.15
C ASN A 415 7.56 -18.27 -18.99
N LEU A 416 7.15 -19.12 -18.05
CA LEU A 416 7.98 -19.61 -16.93
C LEU A 416 8.45 -18.56 -15.92
N VAL A 417 7.86 -17.35 -15.91
CA VAL A 417 8.18 -16.30 -14.93
C VAL A 417 7.93 -16.82 -13.50
N PRO A 418 8.93 -16.78 -12.59
CA PRO A 418 8.75 -17.20 -11.20
C PRO A 418 7.67 -16.38 -10.49
N ASN A 419 6.85 -17.04 -9.67
CA ASN A 419 5.84 -16.35 -8.87
C ASN A 419 6.50 -15.58 -7.72
N VAL A 420 7.29 -16.29 -6.91
CA VAL A 420 8.18 -15.68 -5.91
C VAL A 420 9.61 -16.13 -6.19
N LYS A 421 10.49 -15.17 -6.51
CA LYS A 421 11.94 -15.40 -6.66
C LYS A 421 12.63 -14.91 -5.39
N LEU A 422 13.33 -15.82 -4.72
CA LEU A 422 14.17 -15.50 -3.57
C LEU A 422 15.61 -15.49 -4.05
N GLU A 423 16.28 -14.35 -4.02
CA GLU A 423 17.66 -14.24 -4.47
C GLU A 423 18.66 -14.73 -3.42
N ALA A 424 19.88 -15.03 -3.86
CA ALA A 424 20.96 -15.42 -2.97
C ALA A 424 21.20 -14.33 -1.91
N SER A 425 21.32 -14.75 -0.64
CA SER A 425 21.44 -13.88 0.54
C SER A 425 20.14 -13.20 1.03
N SER A 426 19.01 -13.32 0.32
CA SER A 426 17.71 -12.97 0.92
C SER A 426 17.45 -13.87 2.14
N SER A 427 16.79 -13.33 3.18
CA SER A 427 16.60 -14.09 4.43
C SER A 427 15.24 -13.85 5.10
N GLU A 428 14.81 -14.82 5.90
CA GLU A 428 13.65 -14.70 6.81
C GLU A 428 12.35 -14.27 6.11
N THR A 429 12.19 -14.63 4.83
CA THR A 429 10.94 -14.36 4.12
C THR A 429 9.85 -15.32 4.57
N SER A 430 8.67 -14.80 4.88
CA SER A 430 7.50 -15.60 5.25
C SER A 430 6.43 -15.48 4.17
N ILE A 431 6.01 -16.61 3.61
CA ILE A 431 5.06 -16.68 2.50
C ILE A 431 3.84 -17.48 2.94
N TYR A 432 2.67 -16.86 2.95
CA TYR A 432 1.41 -17.49 3.33
C TYR A 432 0.42 -17.45 2.19
N ASN A 433 -0.10 -18.62 1.81
CA ASN A 433 -1.22 -18.77 0.89
C ASN A 433 -0.96 -18.13 -0.49
N LEU A 434 0.16 -18.48 -1.13
CA LEU A 434 0.48 -18.01 -2.48
C LEU A 434 -0.50 -18.61 -3.49
N LEU A 435 -1.22 -17.74 -4.20
CA LEU A 435 -1.93 -18.11 -5.42
C LEU A 435 -0.95 -17.99 -6.59
N SER A 436 -0.49 -19.14 -7.08
CA SER A 436 0.45 -19.26 -8.20
C SER A 436 -0.32 -19.59 -9.48
N VAL A 437 -0.47 -18.60 -10.35
CA VAL A 437 -1.13 -18.71 -11.66
C VAL A 437 -0.12 -18.39 -12.78
N SER A 438 1.17 -18.53 -12.50
CA SER A 438 2.21 -18.45 -13.53
C SER A 438 2.63 -19.84 -14.03
N ASN A 439 3.17 -19.89 -15.25
CA ASN A 439 3.79 -21.10 -15.79
C ASN A 439 5.19 -21.39 -15.17
N GLY A 440 5.70 -20.52 -14.30
CA GLY A 440 7.00 -20.67 -13.63
C GLY A 440 6.92 -21.39 -12.29
N ALA A 441 8.05 -21.48 -11.59
CA ALA A 441 8.09 -22.04 -10.25
C ALA A 441 7.22 -21.22 -9.28
N ALA A 442 6.47 -21.89 -8.40
CA ALA A 442 5.73 -21.23 -7.33
C ALA A 442 6.68 -20.45 -6.41
N ILE A 443 7.77 -21.08 -6.00
CA ILE A 443 8.87 -20.44 -5.28
C ILE A 443 10.16 -20.86 -5.98
N TYR A 444 10.88 -19.90 -6.54
CA TYR A 444 12.23 -20.11 -7.08
C TYR A 444 13.24 -19.66 -6.03
N ASP A 445 13.79 -20.63 -5.30
CA ASP A 445 14.67 -20.38 -4.17
C ASP A 445 16.16 -20.42 -4.58
N LEU A 446 16.82 -19.27 -4.47
CA LEU A 446 18.29 -19.13 -4.52
C LEU A 446 18.87 -18.71 -3.16
N SER A 447 18.02 -18.52 -2.15
CA SER A 447 18.40 -18.10 -0.79
C SER A 447 19.05 -19.22 0.03
N GLY A 448 18.91 -20.48 -0.40
CA GLY A 448 19.41 -21.65 0.32
C GLY A 448 18.46 -22.11 1.44
N GLY A 449 17.14 -21.99 1.25
CA GLY A 449 16.14 -22.35 2.25
C GLY A 449 15.92 -21.29 3.34
N ALA A 450 16.35 -20.05 3.11
CA ALA A 450 16.22 -18.95 4.07
C ALA A 450 14.82 -18.32 4.09
N TYR A 451 13.77 -19.13 3.98
CA TYR A 451 12.37 -18.71 4.00
C TYR A 451 11.47 -19.76 4.69
N SER A 452 10.27 -19.34 5.07
CA SER A 452 9.19 -20.25 5.44
C SER A 452 7.99 -20.02 4.53
N ALA A 453 7.32 -21.10 4.14
CA ALA A 453 6.17 -21.10 3.27
C ALA A 453 5.05 -21.98 3.85
N TYR A 454 3.83 -21.45 3.89
CA TYR A 454 2.63 -22.18 4.29
C TYR A 454 1.56 -22.06 3.21
N ASN A 455 1.10 -23.21 2.70
CA ASN A 455 0.22 -23.29 1.53
C ASN A 455 0.71 -22.44 0.35
N ALA A 456 2.00 -22.50 0.02
CA ALA A 456 2.62 -21.63 -0.98
C ALA A 456 3.62 -22.31 -1.93
N GLY A 457 4.22 -23.45 -1.57
CA GLY A 457 5.19 -24.13 -2.43
C GLY A 457 4.57 -25.14 -3.42
N TYR A 458 5.40 -25.66 -4.33
CA TYR A 458 5.11 -26.81 -5.19
C TYR A 458 6.39 -27.64 -5.41
N PRO A 459 6.33 -29.00 -5.41
CA PRO A 459 5.17 -29.83 -5.08
C PRO A 459 4.82 -29.82 -3.59
N ASN A 460 5.77 -29.45 -2.72
CA ASN A 460 5.55 -29.34 -1.29
C ASN A 460 4.94 -27.98 -0.95
N LYS A 461 3.67 -27.99 -0.54
CA LYS A 461 2.93 -26.77 -0.22
C LYS A 461 3.47 -26.01 1.00
N ASN A 462 4.00 -26.75 1.97
CA ASN A 462 4.54 -26.19 3.21
C ASN A 462 6.04 -26.47 3.28
N TYR A 463 6.80 -25.45 3.63
CA TYR A 463 8.23 -25.53 3.93
C TYR A 463 8.45 -24.70 5.20
N LEU A 464 8.87 -25.34 6.28
CA LEU A 464 9.10 -24.66 7.55
C LEU A 464 10.58 -24.82 7.91
N GLN A 465 11.20 -23.70 8.30
CA GLN A 465 12.51 -23.75 8.93
C GLN A 465 12.44 -24.46 10.29
N LYS A 466 13.60 -24.66 10.94
CA LYS A 466 13.68 -25.28 12.26
C LYS A 466 12.65 -24.68 13.21
N THR A 467 11.65 -25.49 13.58
CA THR A 467 10.48 -25.05 14.35
C THR A 467 10.38 -25.86 15.63
N ALA A 468 10.26 -25.18 16.77
CA ALA A 468 9.90 -25.82 18.02
C ALA A 468 8.39 -26.08 18.04
N CYS A 469 8.00 -27.33 18.23
CA CYS A 469 6.60 -27.72 18.32
C CYS A 469 6.32 -28.27 19.73
N VAL A 470 5.28 -27.75 20.38
CA VAL A 470 4.87 -28.24 21.71
C VAL A 470 4.11 -29.57 21.58
N ASP A 471 3.29 -29.71 20.55
CA ASP A 471 2.52 -30.92 20.26
C ASP A 471 2.26 -31.03 18.75
N MET A 472 2.54 -32.20 18.17
CA MET A 472 2.37 -32.50 16.74
C MET A 472 1.67 -33.84 16.56
N LEU A 473 0.49 -33.82 15.96
CA LEU A 473 -0.16 -35.02 15.43
C LEU A 473 0.15 -35.17 13.94
N SER A 474 0.95 -36.19 13.59
CA SER A 474 1.19 -36.57 12.20
C SER A 474 0.48 -37.88 11.89
N THR A 475 -0.28 -37.93 10.79
CA THR A 475 -0.94 -39.16 10.33
C THR A 475 0.03 -40.11 9.63
N LEU A 476 1.06 -39.56 8.98
CA LEU A 476 2.10 -40.31 8.29
C LEU A 476 3.41 -39.52 8.37
N GLN A 477 4.45 -40.17 8.87
CA GLN A 477 5.82 -39.67 8.82
C GLN A 477 6.55 -40.35 7.66
N ARG A 478 7.18 -39.55 6.82
CA ARG A 478 8.16 -40.00 5.83
C ARG A 478 9.51 -39.42 6.25
N TYR A 479 10.55 -40.22 6.12
CA TYR A 479 11.90 -39.83 6.50
C TYR A 479 12.73 -39.61 5.25
N ASP A 480 13.47 -38.52 5.21
CA ASP A 480 14.48 -38.31 4.18
C ASP A 480 15.53 -39.42 4.30
N THR A 481 15.72 -40.13 3.18
CA THR A 481 16.51 -41.35 3.09
C THR A 481 17.57 -41.21 2.01
N GLU A 482 18.82 -41.53 2.34
CA GLU A 482 19.94 -41.56 1.40
C GLU A 482 20.39 -43.00 1.14
N TYR A 483 20.82 -43.29 -0.09
CA TYR A 483 21.52 -44.53 -0.44
C TYR A 483 23.00 -44.24 -0.74
N ILE A 484 23.89 -44.92 -0.02
CA ILE A 484 25.34 -44.75 -0.11
C ILE A 484 25.95 -46.07 -0.60
N ASP A 485 26.62 -46.06 -1.75
CA ASP A 485 27.40 -47.19 -2.26
C ASP A 485 28.83 -46.73 -2.55
N SER A 486 29.75 -47.03 -1.63
CA SER A 486 31.11 -46.50 -1.65
C SER A 486 32.09 -47.41 -0.89
N SER A 487 33.36 -47.01 -0.83
CA SER A 487 34.41 -47.62 -0.01
C SER A 487 35.31 -46.54 0.58
N GLY A 488 36.03 -46.85 1.67
CA GLY A 488 36.87 -45.87 2.36
C GLY A 488 36.11 -45.13 3.45
N GLY A 489 35.82 -43.83 3.27
CA GLY A 489 35.16 -43.01 4.29
C GLY A 489 34.05 -42.12 3.71
N VAL A 490 32.94 -41.99 4.43
CA VAL A 490 31.82 -41.10 4.13
C VAL A 490 31.43 -40.36 5.41
N SER A 491 31.24 -39.05 5.34
CA SER A 491 30.73 -38.26 6.46
C SER A 491 29.28 -37.89 6.19
N LEU A 492 28.41 -38.15 7.16
CA LEU A 492 26.99 -37.82 7.10
C LEU A 492 26.77 -36.36 7.52
N ASP A 493 25.70 -35.76 7.02
CA ASP A 493 25.20 -34.45 7.46
C ASP A 493 23.78 -34.58 8.05
N LEU A 494 23.14 -33.46 8.37
CA LEU A 494 21.80 -33.42 8.96
C LEU A 494 20.66 -33.40 7.92
N SER A 495 20.96 -33.63 6.63
CA SER A 495 19.95 -33.58 5.57
C SER A 495 19.10 -34.86 5.48
N HIS A 496 19.61 -36.00 5.98
CA HIS A 496 18.91 -37.28 5.99
C HIS A 496 18.92 -37.91 7.38
N SER A 497 17.84 -38.63 7.71
CA SER A 497 17.72 -39.34 8.99
C SER A 497 17.91 -40.85 8.84
N ILE A 498 17.77 -41.37 7.62
CA ILE A 498 17.94 -42.79 7.29
C ILE A 498 18.98 -42.95 6.19
N HIS A 499 19.99 -43.78 6.44
CA HIS A 499 21.07 -44.06 5.51
C HIS A 499 21.12 -45.55 5.20
N LEU A 500 20.85 -45.89 3.94
CA LEU A 500 20.95 -47.24 3.40
C LEU A 500 22.32 -47.40 2.76
N VAL A 501 23.19 -48.19 3.38
CA VAL A 501 24.61 -48.21 3.05
C VAL A 501 25.00 -49.56 2.47
N SER A 502 25.73 -49.53 1.35
CA SER A 502 26.37 -50.67 0.70
C SER A 502 27.88 -50.55 0.85
N SER A 503 28.51 -51.63 1.30
CA SER A 503 29.96 -51.79 1.32
C SER A 503 30.42 -52.85 0.30
N TYR A 504 29.64 -53.07 -0.77
CA TYR A 504 29.95 -54.07 -1.78
C TYR A 504 31.31 -53.81 -2.44
N GLY A 505 31.64 -52.54 -2.71
CA GLY A 505 32.91 -52.10 -3.30
C GLY A 505 34.13 -52.15 -2.37
N GLY A 506 33.94 -52.34 -1.06
CA GLY A 506 35.02 -52.38 -0.06
C GLY A 506 34.53 -51.97 1.33
N ALA A 507 35.36 -52.20 2.36
CA ALA A 507 35.06 -51.72 3.71
C ALA A 507 34.89 -50.19 3.74
N LEU A 508 33.98 -49.73 4.59
CA LEU A 508 33.53 -48.34 4.61
C LEU A 508 33.42 -47.82 6.05
N THR A 509 33.96 -46.65 6.33
CA THR A 509 33.72 -45.90 7.57
C THR A 509 32.66 -44.84 7.31
N VAL A 510 31.56 -44.87 8.05
CA VAL A 510 30.51 -43.86 8.02
C VAL A 510 30.65 -43.00 9.28
N ASN A 511 31.08 -41.76 9.11
CA ASN A 511 31.26 -40.81 10.20
C ASN A 511 29.98 -40.02 10.43
N LEU A 512 29.44 -40.09 11.64
CA LEU A 512 28.39 -39.20 12.12
C LEU A 512 28.94 -37.76 12.20
N PRO A 513 28.08 -36.73 12.04
CA PRO A 513 28.45 -35.36 12.35
C PRO A 513 28.75 -35.21 13.84
N GLN A 514 29.44 -34.13 14.22
CA GLN A 514 29.74 -33.86 15.64
C GLN A 514 28.46 -33.83 16.48
N ALA A 515 28.46 -34.51 17.62
CA ALA A 515 27.28 -34.57 18.49
C ALA A 515 26.80 -33.17 18.92
N SER A 516 27.72 -32.24 19.15
CA SER A 516 27.47 -30.83 19.52
C SER A 516 26.65 -30.04 18.51
N GLU A 517 26.77 -30.37 17.23
CA GLU A 517 26.01 -29.73 16.15
C GLU A 517 24.69 -30.46 15.85
N SER A 518 24.49 -31.61 16.51
CA SER A 518 23.43 -32.58 16.18
C SER A 518 22.47 -32.85 17.35
N THR A 519 22.38 -31.95 18.34
CA THR A 519 21.54 -32.13 19.55
C THR A 519 20.10 -32.54 19.19
N GLY A 520 19.67 -33.71 19.67
CA GLY A 520 18.33 -34.27 19.43
C GLY A 520 18.14 -34.93 18.07
N ALA A 521 19.17 -34.99 17.23
CA ALA A 521 19.11 -35.68 15.94
C ALA A 521 19.14 -37.20 16.15
N MET A 522 18.21 -37.90 15.48
CA MET A 522 18.20 -39.35 15.39
C MET A 522 18.65 -39.78 14.00
N MET A 523 19.61 -40.67 13.91
CA MET A 523 20.12 -41.22 12.64
C MET A 523 20.03 -42.74 12.64
N VAL A 524 19.70 -43.29 11.47
CA VAL A 524 19.71 -44.73 11.20
C VAL A 524 20.74 -45.03 10.11
N ILE A 525 21.60 -46.02 10.35
CA ILE A 525 22.49 -46.58 9.33
C ILE A 525 22.17 -48.06 9.22
N LYS A 526 21.81 -48.52 8.02
CA LYS A 526 21.52 -49.93 7.73
C LYS A 526 22.39 -50.43 6.59
N LYS A 527 23.10 -51.54 6.83
CA LYS A 527 23.81 -52.28 5.80
C LYS A 527 22.82 -53.01 4.88
N THR A 528 22.96 -52.83 3.58
CA THR A 528 22.02 -53.35 2.57
C THR A 528 22.58 -54.44 1.68
N ASP A 529 23.89 -54.66 1.70
CA ASP A 529 24.56 -55.63 0.83
C ASP A 529 25.08 -56.87 1.62
N SER A 530 25.27 -57.97 0.89
CA SER A 530 25.70 -59.26 1.43
C SER A 530 27.22 -59.47 1.44
N SER A 531 28.03 -58.44 1.17
CA SER A 531 29.49 -58.59 1.16
C SER A 531 30.04 -58.79 2.57
N ALA A 532 31.21 -59.42 2.67
CA ALA A 532 31.95 -59.60 3.93
C ALA A 532 32.65 -58.31 4.42
N ASN A 533 32.53 -57.22 3.66
CA ASN A 533 33.11 -55.93 4.02
C ASN A 533 32.29 -55.31 5.16
N VAL A 534 33.00 -54.83 6.18
CA VAL A 534 32.38 -54.23 7.38
C VAL A 534 32.14 -52.74 7.14
N ILE A 535 31.00 -52.26 7.62
CA ILE A 535 30.74 -50.83 7.78
C ILE A 535 31.09 -50.45 9.22
N THR A 536 32.00 -49.50 9.37
CA THR A 536 32.40 -48.92 10.66
C THR A 536 31.68 -47.59 10.84
N VAL A 537 30.73 -47.52 11.76
CA VAL A 537 30.10 -46.27 12.16
C VAL A 537 31.00 -45.59 13.20
N ALA A 538 31.46 -44.39 12.90
CA ALA A 538 32.31 -43.58 13.76
C ALA A 538 31.71 -42.16 13.89
N GLU A 539 32.42 -41.26 14.56
CA GLU A 539 32.04 -39.83 14.66
C GLU A 539 33.19 -38.98 14.13
N THR A 540 32.84 -37.92 13.41
CA THR A 540 33.82 -36.92 12.95
C THR A 540 34.44 -36.22 14.16
N ASP A 541 35.76 -36.36 14.34
CA ASP A 541 36.53 -35.80 15.47
C ASP A 541 36.05 -36.27 16.87
N GLY A 542 35.32 -37.39 16.95
CA GLY A 542 34.77 -37.92 18.19
C GLY A 542 35.07 -39.40 18.40
N ASN A 543 34.57 -39.96 19.50
CA ASN A 543 34.82 -41.35 19.86
C ASN A 543 33.84 -42.33 19.18
N GLY A 544 32.76 -41.83 18.56
CA GLY A 544 31.71 -42.64 17.97
C GLY A 544 30.53 -42.89 18.93
N PRO A 545 29.48 -43.57 18.46
CA PRO A 545 28.30 -43.86 19.28
C PRO A 545 28.63 -44.75 20.49
N ASP A 546 28.08 -44.40 21.67
CA ASP A 546 28.43 -44.97 22.98
C ASP A 546 29.94 -44.90 23.30
N GLY A 547 30.63 -43.88 22.79
CA GLY A 547 32.06 -43.64 23.04
C GLY A 547 33.00 -44.60 22.30
N ARG A 548 32.53 -45.27 21.25
CA ARG A 548 33.34 -46.19 20.42
C ARG A 548 32.80 -46.28 18.99
N SER A 549 33.60 -46.84 18.08
CA SER A 549 33.09 -47.23 16.76
C SER A 549 32.12 -48.41 16.86
N TYR A 550 31.08 -48.40 16.03
CA TYR A 550 30.08 -49.45 15.92
C TYR A 550 30.22 -50.19 14.58
N PHE A 551 30.05 -51.50 14.55
CA PHE A 551 30.34 -52.31 13.36
C PHE A 551 29.10 -53.01 12.82
N LEU A 552 28.82 -52.84 11.53
CA LEU A 552 27.78 -53.56 10.79
C LEU A 552 28.47 -54.53 9.82
N GLY A 553 28.34 -55.83 10.07
CA GLY A 553 29.16 -56.86 9.43
C GLY A 553 28.45 -57.71 8.38
N VAL A 554 27.12 -57.81 8.43
CA VAL A 554 26.32 -58.59 7.48
C VAL A 554 25.12 -57.80 6.97
N GLU A 555 24.51 -58.28 5.89
CA GLU A 555 23.29 -57.71 5.33
C GLU A 555 22.20 -57.56 6.40
N ASN A 556 21.50 -56.42 6.38
CA ASN A 556 20.44 -56.05 7.32
C ASN A 556 20.88 -55.67 8.73
N ASP A 557 22.18 -55.69 9.03
CA ASP A 557 22.70 -55.04 10.24
C ASP A 557 22.34 -53.55 10.23
N TYR A 558 21.85 -53.05 11.37
CA TYR A 558 21.52 -51.64 11.52
C TYR A 558 21.89 -51.10 12.89
N VAL A 559 22.08 -49.79 12.95
CA VAL A 559 22.20 -49.04 14.20
C VAL A 559 21.37 -47.77 14.10
N MET A 560 20.61 -47.48 15.16
CA MET A 560 19.87 -46.25 15.34
C MET A 560 20.49 -45.51 16.53
N MET A 561 20.87 -44.25 16.32
CA MET A 561 21.56 -43.44 17.31
C MET A 561 20.85 -42.11 17.52
N LEU A 562 20.94 -41.58 18.73
CA LEU A 562 20.41 -40.27 19.13
C LEU A 562 21.55 -39.44 19.74
N SER A 563 21.73 -38.21 19.26
CA SER A 563 22.64 -37.25 19.91
C SER A 563 21.93 -36.49 21.02
N ASN A 564 22.61 -36.30 22.15
CA ASN A 564 22.16 -35.40 23.23
C ASN A 564 22.87 -34.03 23.19
N GLY A 565 23.69 -33.76 22.18
CA GLY A 565 24.51 -32.54 22.10
C GLY A 565 25.91 -32.65 22.71
N ALA A 566 26.24 -33.76 23.37
CA ALA A 566 27.58 -34.03 23.89
C ALA A 566 28.17 -35.31 23.28
N GLU A 567 27.35 -36.35 23.13
CA GLU A 567 27.74 -37.66 22.60
C GLU A 567 26.59 -38.26 21.77
N TRP A 568 26.91 -39.23 20.93
CA TRP A 568 25.94 -40.08 20.24
C TRP A 568 25.65 -41.34 21.06
N PHE A 569 24.38 -41.70 21.23
CA PHE A 569 23.94 -42.89 21.98
C PHE A 569 23.28 -43.89 21.05
N VAL A 570 23.63 -45.17 21.13
CA VAL A 570 22.89 -46.23 20.44
C VAL A 570 21.58 -46.48 21.17
N ILE A 571 20.46 -46.27 20.50
CA ILE A 571 19.12 -46.48 21.07
C ILE A 571 18.43 -47.73 20.52
N ALA A 572 18.85 -48.24 19.37
CA ALA A 572 18.42 -49.54 18.86
C ALA A 572 19.45 -50.14 17.88
N SER A 573 19.61 -51.46 17.93
CA SER A 573 20.37 -52.23 16.94
C SER A 573 20.01 -53.70 17.04
N ASN A 574 20.20 -54.45 15.96
CA ASN A 574 20.19 -55.92 15.99
C ASN A 574 21.57 -56.53 16.35
N ARG A 575 22.58 -55.71 16.65
CA ARG A 575 23.95 -56.14 16.98
C ARG A 575 24.55 -55.45 18.20
N SER A 576 23.72 -55.07 19.17
CA SER A 576 24.20 -54.51 20.44
C SER A 576 25.34 -55.37 21.00
N PRO A 577 26.52 -54.78 21.27
CA PRO A 577 27.64 -55.54 21.81
C PRO A 577 27.20 -56.28 23.08
N GLY A 578 27.31 -57.60 23.09
CA GLY A 578 26.96 -58.40 24.27
C GLY A 578 27.82 -58.00 25.46
N ASN A 579 27.24 -57.93 26.65
CA ASN A 579 27.98 -57.58 27.85
C ASN A 579 28.87 -58.78 28.23
N THR A 580 30.18 -58.66 27.98
CA THR A 580 31.20 -59.67 28.32
C THR A 580 32.15 -59.13 29.37
N ARG A 581 32.41 -59.88 30.44
CA ARG A 581 33.35 -59.48 31.50
C ARG A 581 34.50 -60.47 31.63
N TYR A 582 35.73 -59.96 31.71
CA TYR A 582 36.91 -60.73 32.10
C TYR A 582 37.23 -60.54 33.59
N TYR A 583 37.60 -61.61 34.28
CA TYR A 583 38.09 -61.54 35.67
C TYR A 583 39.17 -62.60 35.92
N ASP A 584 40.29 -62.19 36.53
CA ASP A 584 41.33 -63.10 37.03
C ASP A 584 41.41 -62.96 38.55
N GLY A 585 41.31 -64.08 39.27
CA GLY A 585 41.31 -64.05 40.71
C GLY A 585 41.08 -65.40 41.39
N THR A 586 40.82 -65.34 42.70
CA THR A 586 40.64 -66.50 43.57
C THR A 586 39.46 -66.31 44.50
N GLY A 587 38.88 -67.40 45.03
CA GLY A 587 37.74 -67.33 45.95
C GLY A 587 36.41 -67.16 45.22
N THR A 588 35.40 -66.61 45.90
CA THR A 588 34.06 -66.47 45.32
C THR A 588 33.94 -65.19 44.50
N TYR A 589 33.53 -65.34 43.25
CA TYR A 589 33.14 -64.26 42.36
C TYR A 589 31.63 -64.37 42.09
N ASP A 590 30.87 -63.38 42.56
CA ASP A 590 29.42 -63.33 42.34
C ASP A 590 29.11 -62.88 40.91
N ILE A 591 28.31 -63.69 40.22
CA ILE A 591 27.90 -63.44 38.84
C ILE A 591 26.76 -62.40 38.85
N ASP A 592 26.95 -61.36 38.07
CA ASP A 592 26.03 -60.24 37.91
C ASP A 592 25.19 -60.45 36.64
N MET A 593 23.86 -60.45 36.81
CA MET A 593 22.92 -60.71 35.71
C MET A 593 22.85 -59.58 34.67
N ALA A 594 23.62 -58.50 34.85
CA ALA A 594 23.84 -57.49 33.82
C ALA A 594 24.83 -57.90 32.72
N THR A 595 25.53 -59.05 32.86
CA THR A 595 26.54 -59.54 31.91
C THR A 595 26.15 -60.92 31.38
N ASP A 596 26.09 -61.09 30.06
CA ASP A 596 25.66 -62.35 29.44
C ASP A 596 26.80 -63.37 29.34
N THR A 597 28.06 -62.92 29.25
CA THR A 597 29.23 -63.79 29.09
C THR A 597 30.37 -63.42 30.04
N TYR A 598 30.90 -64.41 30.75
CA TYR A 598 32.04 -64.27 31.65
C TYR A 598 33.24 -65.07 31.13
N LEU A 599 34.38 -64.39 30.99
CA LEU A 599 35.69 -64.96 30.71
C LEU A 599 36.48 -64.97 32.01
N LEU A 600 36.52 -66.10 32.69
CA LEU A 600 37.12 -66.20 34.02
C LEU A 600 38.48 -66.90 33.95
N SER A 601 39.47 -66.34 34.65
CA SER A 601 40.78 -66.92 34.87
C SER A 601 40.94 -67.30 36.34
N SER A 602 41.26 -68.56 36.61
CA SER A 602 41.70 -69.05 37.93
C SER A 602 43.22 -69.26 37.97
N TYR A 603 43.99 -68.56 37.14
CA TYR A 603 45.44 -68.69 37.07
C TYR A 603 46.12 -68.45 38.43
N SER A 604 45.59 -67.48 39.18
CA SER A 604 46.09 -67.09 40.51
C SER A 604 45.62 -67.99 41.66
N GLY A 605 44.68 -68.91 41.43
CA GLY A 605 44.12 -69.85 42.42
C GLY A 605 42.68 -70.28 42.12
N THR A 606 42.17 -71.29 42.82
CA THR A 606 40.80 -71.81 42.60
C THR A 606 39.73 -70.74 42.82
N MET A 607 38.67 -70.77 42.02
CA MET A 607 37.58 -69.78 42.03
C MET A 607 36.21 -70.46 42.07
N THR A 608 35.24 -69.81 42.73
CA THR A 608 33.82 -70.16 42.64
C THR A 608 33.08 -69.05 41.91
N ALA A 609 32.56 -69.34 40.72
CA ALA A 609 31.65 -68.46 40.01
C ALA A 609 30.21 -68.69 40.53
N ARG A 610 29.72 -67.82 41.42
CA ARG A 610 28.47 -68.04 42.13
C ARG A 610 27.31 -67.29 41.47
N LEU A 611 26.37 -68.04 40.92
CA LEU A 611 25.08 -67.54 40.42
C LEU A 611 24.21 -67.06 41.58
N PRO A 612 23.34 -66.05 41.37
CA PRO A 612 22.31 -65.69 42.35
C PRO A 612 21.29 -66.83 42.52
N PRO A 613 20.44 -66.79 43.57
CA PRO A 613 19.31 -67.72 43.71
C PRO A 613 18.48 -67.75 42.42
N ALA A 614 18.09 -68.95 41.94
CA ALA A 614 17.35 -69.07 40.69
C ALA A 614 16.03 -68.29 40.66
N ASP A 615 15.40 -68.11 41.83
CA ASP A 615 14.15 -67.37 42.04
C ASP A 615 14.36 -65.86 42.25
N ALA A 616 15.61 -65.38 42.24
CA ALA A 616 15.89 -63.96 42.28
C ALA A 616 15.31 -63.27 41.03
N ALA A 617 14.71 -62.09 41.21
CA ALA A 617 14.00 -61.39 40.14
C ALA A 617 14.90 -61.06 38.94
N GLU A 618 16.20 -60.83 39.20
CA GLU A 618 17.22 -60.60 38.19
C GLU A 618 17.64 -61.86 37.42
N ALA A 619 17.36 -63.05 37.93
CA ALA A 619 17.82 -64.33 37.37
C ALA A 619 16.80 -64.97 36.41
N VAL A 620 15.50 -64.86 36.69
CA VAL A 620 14.43 -65.58 35.96
C VAL A 620 14.47 -65.31 34.45
N GLY A 621 14.59 -66.36 33.64
CA GLY A 621 14.65 -66.29 32.18
C GLY A 621 15.96 -65.79 31.58
N ARG A 622 16.97 -65.48 32.41
CA ARG A 622 18.29 -65.03 31.94
C ARG A 622 19.19 -66.21 31.62
N THR A 623 19.96 -66.06 30.54
CA THR A 623 21.01 -67.01 30.15
C THR A 623 22.37 -66.41 30.42
N ILE A 624 23.25 -67.16 31.08
CA ILE A 624 24.63 -66.76 31.38
C ILE A 624 25.58 -67.80 30.81
N THR A 625 26.65 -67.34 30.14
CA THR A 625 27.76 -68.20 29.71
C THR A 625 29.01 -67.89 30.51
N ILE A 626 29.63 -68.90 31.12
CA ILE A 626 30.88 -68.79 31.86
C ILE A 626 31.92 -69.67 31.17
N LYS A 627 33.09 -69.11 30.86
CA LYS A 627 34.19 -69.82 30.21
C LYS A 627 35.49 -69.63 30.98
N LYS A 628 36.19 -70.73 31.25
CA LYS A 628 37.55 -70.70 31.78
C LYS A 628 38.54 -70.34 30.66
N THR A 629 39.38 -69.34 30.87
CA THR A 629 40.31 -68.85 29.82
C THR A 629 41.77 -69.22 30.05
N ASP A 630 42.17 -69.55 31.28
CA ASP A 630 43.56 -69.84 31.62
C ASP A 630 43.88 -71.34 31.59
N SER A 631 45.18 -71.66 31.45
CA SER A 631 45.69 -73.03 31.37
C SER A 631 46.13 -73.63 32.70
N SER A 632 45.86 -72.96 33.85
CA SER A 632 46.23 -73.50 35.15
C SER A 632 45.35 -74.69 35.53
N SER A 633 45.87 -75.56 36.40
CA SER A 633 45.12 -76.68 36.98
C SER A 633 44.08 -76.26 38.03
N ASN A 634 43.96 -74.96 38.31
CA ASN A 634 42.99 -74.46 39.27
C ASN A 634 41.59 -74.49 38.65
N VAL A 635 40.64 -75.12 39.35
CA VAL A 635 39.26 -75.26 38.87
C VAL A 635 38.45 -73.99 39.13
N ILE A 636 37.57 -73.64 38.18
CA ILE A 636 36.48 -72.69 38.41
C ILE A 636 35.22 -73.51 38.68
N THR A 637 34.63 -73.36 39.86
CA THR A 637 33.40 -74.05 40.25
C THR A 637 32.22 -73.13 40.06
N VAL A 638 31.32 -73.44 39.13
CA VAL A 638 30.05 -72.71 38.98
C VAL A 638 29.06 -73.24 40.00
N SER A 639 28.60 -72.37 40.90
CA SER A 639 27.67 -72.71 41.99
C SER A 639 26.49 -71.75 42.02
N GLU A 640 25.56 -71.96 42.95
CA GLU A 640 24.43 -71.05 43.21
C GLU A 640 24.49 -70.56 44.66
N GLN A 641 24.12 -69.31 44.90
CA GLN A 641 23.98 -68.77 46.24
C GLN A 641 22.74 -69.35 46.92
N GLY A 642 22.93 -70.15 47.97
CA GLY A 642 21.82 -70.73 48.74
C GLY A 642 21.14 -71.93 48.08
N GLY A 643 21.60 -72.36 46.90
CA GLY A 643 21.13 -73.54 46.18
C GLY A 643 22.25 -74.52 45.84
N SER A 644 21.89 -75.60 45.15
CA SER A 644 22.84 -76.67 44.82
C SER A 644 23.68 -76.39 43.57
N GLY A 645 23.34 -75.37 42.77
CA GLY A 645 24.00 -75.06 41.50
C GLY A 645 23.20 -75.55 40.27
N PRO A 646 23.69 -75.27 39.05
CA PRO A 646 23.03 -75.66 37.81
C PRO A 646 22.78 -77.18 37.69
N ASP A 647 21.61 -77.59 37.23
CA ASP A 647 21.12 -78.99 37.22
C ASP A 647 21.19 -79.69 38.59
N GLY A 648 21.14 -78.91 39.68
CA GLY A 648 21.08 -79.43 41.05
C GLY A 648 22.44 -79.79 41.67
N TYR A 649 23.57 -79.40 41.07
CA TYR A 649 24.91 -79.55 41.66
C TYR A 649 25.92 -78.52 41.11
N ALA A 650 27.01 -78.28 41.85
CA ALA A 650 28.05 -77.36 41.41
C ALA A 650 28.86 -77.94 40.23
N GLN A 651 29.11 -77.13 39.21
CA GLN A 651 29.73 -77.56 37.95
C GLN A 651 31.21 -77.13 37.87
N PRO A 652 32.16 -78.07 37.73
CA PRO A 652 33.56 -77.70 37.54
C PRO A 652 33.86 -77.34 36.09
N LEU A 653 34.66 -76.29 35.90
CA LEU A 653 35.39 -75.96 34.67
C LEU A 653 36.88 -76.16 34.98
N SER A 654 37.45 -77.27 34.52
CA SER A 654 38.76 -77.78 34.93
C SER A 654 39.87 -77.53 33.92
N SER A 655 39.55 -77.48 32.64
CA SER A 655 40.51 -77.24 31.56
C SER A 655 40.36 -75.85 30.96
N GLN A 656 41.43 -75.40 30.30
CA GLN A 656 41.36 -74.20 29.48
C GLN A 656 40.27 -74.38 28.41
N TYR A 657 39.42 -73.38 28.28
CA TYR A 657 38.29 -73.32 27.35
C TYR A 657 37.03 -74.09 27.74
N ASP A 658 37.01 -74.80 28.87
CA ASP A 658 35.77 -75.34 29.43
C ASP A 658 34.76 -74.20 29.59
N ALA A 659 33.55 -74.41 29.08
CA ALA A 659 32.47 -73.44 29.10
C ALA A 659 31.14 -74.06 29.53
N LEU A 660 30.34 -73.23 30.19
CA LEU A 660 29.02 -73.59 30.69
C LEU A 660 28.04 -72.46 30.40
N SER A 661 26.94 -72.77 29.72
CA SER A 661 25.80 -71.87 29.57
C SER A 661 24.61 -72.39 30.37
N VAL A 662 24.05 -71.53 31.21
CA VAL A 662 22.92 -71.86 32.10
C VAL A 662 21.77 -70.86 31.94
N VAL A 663 20.54 -71.33 32.16
CA VAL A 663 19.33 -70.49 32.16
C VAL A 663 18.52 -70.75 33.44
N SER A 664 17.97 -69.72 34.07
CA SER A 664 17.03 -69.89 35.19
C SER A 664 15.59 -69.95 34.70
N ASP A 665 14.79 -70.89 35.20
CA ASP A 665 13.32 -70.89 35.03
C ASP A 665 12.55 -70.19 36.16
N GLY A 666 13.27 -69.61 37.13
CA GLY A 666 12.70 -69.03 38.34
C GLY A 666 12.53 -70.00 39.51
N ASN A 667 12.88 -71.28 39.35
CA ASN A 667 12.92 -72.28 40.41
C ASN A 667 14.30 -72.96 40.50
N GLN A 668 14.97 -73.18 39.37
CA GLN A 668 16.33 -73.71 39.30
C GLN A 668 17.11 -73.19 38.08
N TRP A 669 18.43 -73.29 38.15
CA TRP A 669 19.32 -73.08 37.01
C TRP A 669 19.47 -74.38 36.21
N TYR A 670 19.20 -74.35 34.90
CA TYR A 670 19.45 -75.47 33.99
C TYR A 670 20.66 -75.23 33.13
N ILE A 671 21.38 -76.30 32.84
CA ILE A 671 22.45 -76.31 31.86
C ILE A 671 21.84 -76.46 30.47
N ILE A 672 22.08 -75.49 29.60
CA ILE A 672 21.65 -75.55 28.19
C ILE A 672 22.80 -75.88 27.25
N SER A 673 24.05 -75.67 27.70
CA SER A 673 25.27 -76.06 26.98
C SER A 673 26.41 -76.24 27.97
N LYS A 674 27.20 -77.31 27.80
CA LYS A 674 28.37 -77.59 28.62
C LYS A 674 29.40 -78.36 27.82
N PHE A 675 30.60 -77.81 27.67
CA PHE A 675 31.76 -78.50 27.10
C PHE A 675 33.04 -77.99 27.73
#